data_AF-A0A7W7QMU1-F1
#
_entry.id   AF-A0A7W7QMU1-F1
#
_cell.length_a   1.000
_cell.length_b   1.000
_cell.length_c   1.000
_cell.angle_alpha   90.00
_cell.angle_beta   90.00
_cell.angle_gamma   90.00
#
_symmetry.space_group_name_H-M   'P 1'
#
loop_
_entity.id
_entity.type
_entity.pdbx_description
1 polymer ?
#
loop_
_entity_poly.entity_id
_entity_poly.type
_entity_poly.pdbx_seq_one_letter_code
_entity_poly.pdbx_strand_id
1 'polypeptide(L)'
;MRRHRFGGIAVALAAVYLAAVVGLGVIAMMTGDITPVWGVVIGQYGFVSEDLRPWWWLLVLLVLIAAVQAWAYWQVLRGRERGEPVQRGGEVRLLRVALYLNVGYNLVARLPIPYGWWFWLVGVPLQLAVAWLFFRVLRDTAPRWLRLLVLVTGIFSVLVNLGVTLEWALGADLFIRIPALDWIEQFAWPLWMVAVLLAQARDPRWSGTTVRVGVIALVMSFVQPSGIIGFGYVNEISWRELFLDAIGALSFFGLVWWARSAHDLGSVLAPSSRPPRAPARRWPLPVVAITLPLLPAVVNLAHGVPFWLGPKNAVWNVLREFTSFELTLAWYVLDLLVGVGVPSLLILVAVWRRTYRLTRATTLTLFFLAGVAVVSASTTADSSLLGELQLYPSGLFVKDGTLVSAGISPLWYGLALTGSALTLTILYGAPPARRTRRQVLLVSLAVAVTLCFIPAADQARGPVITAQECDPPERWELEPRELTAEQKFVCSLRQPDRGLRRFSDTTPDQVVIAYGRWMCELYTRDDPRELARWKVNRAALTYPLAGICPRAAAVVNAERAEQDRELAEMQADAQRMCDATPHHRPRVKPAKAIRMKEPQWTDYGVLQTYEDEEAEAVPDLDPGNGLVSTSSGTLTVLTHSDFDICVTVETYSRRPPVETKGWDKVVEVGYRSPTGEIVLTDSLSGTTLPDLSLNGRSGRYRIRVHYAWFPWKGEEEAGQRLLIMAYPSPGDKDGDDKEIVYRR
;
A
#
# COMPACT_ATOMS: atom_id res chain seq x y z
N MET A 1 43.01 14.86 27.29
CA MET A 1 42.36 13.64 26.76
C MET A 1 42.33 12.57 27.85
N ARG A 2 41.18 11.93 28.12
CA ARG A 2 41.09 10.88 29.15
C ARG A 2 41.82 9.63 28.66
N ARG A 3 42.78 9.10 29.44
CA ARG A 3 43.53 7.89 29.07
C ARG A 3 42.73 6.66 29.53
N HIS A 4 42.30 5.83 28.58
CA HIS A 4 41.63 4.55 28.86
C HIS A 4 42.66 3.41 29.01
N ARG A 5 42.37 2.38 29.82
CA ARG A 5 43.35 1.31 30.09
C ARG A 5 43.77 0.57 28.82
N PHE A 6 42.80 0.21 27.98
CA PHE A 6 42.98 -0.55 26.74
C PHE A 6 42.72 0.31 25.49
N GLY A 7 42.74 1.64 25.63
CA GLY A 7 42.38 2.57 24.55
C GLY A 7 43.20 2.35 23.27
N GLY A 8 44.51 2.11 23.37
CA GLY A 8 45.37 1.88 22.21
C GLY A 8 45.04 0.59 21.45
N ILE A 9 44.90 -0.53 22.18
CA ILE A 9 44.54 -1.83 21.60
C ILE A 9 43.15 -1.75 20.94
N ALA A 10 42.19 -1.11 21.62
CA ALA A 10 40.84 -0.92 21.09
C ALA A 10 40.82 -0.10 19.80
N VAL A 11 41.64 0.96 19.71
CA VAL A 11 41.76 1.77 18.47
C VAL A 11 42.37 0.94 17.35
N ALA A 12 43.44 0.17 17.64
CA ALA A 12 44.07 -0.69 16.65
C ALA A 12 43.09 -1.73 16.09
N LEU A 13 42.34 -2.42 16.95
CA LEU A 13 41.33 -3.40 16.52
C LEU A 13 40.20 -2.76 15.71
N ALA A 14 39.68 -1.61 16.13
CA ALA A 14 38.67 -0.87 15.37
C ALA A 14 39.18 -0.42 13.99
N ALA A 15 40.44 0.03 13.91
CA ALA A 15 41.06 0.42 12.65
C ALA A 15 41.29 -0.78 11.72
N VAL A 16 41.72 -1.93 12.26
CA VAL A 16 41.88 -3.18 11.51
C VAL A 16 40.54 -3.66 10.95
N TYR A 17 39.47 -3.63 11.76
CA TYR A 17 38.13 -3.96 11.30
C TYR A 17 37.67 -3.06 10.14
N LEU A 18 37.82 -1.74 10.28
CA LEU A 18 37.43 -0.80 9.23
C LEU A 18 38.26 -0.98 7.95
N ALA A 19 39.58 -1.19 8.09
CA ALA A 19 40.46 -1.44 6.96
C ALA A 19 40.09 -2.75 6.23
N ALA A 20 39.72 -3.80 6.97
CA ALA A 20 39.26 -5.06 6.40
C ALA A 20 37.97 -4.87 5.60
N VAL A 21 36.97 -4.12 6.11
CA VAL A 21 35.74 -3.82 5.37
C VAL A 21 36.01 -3.03 4.11
N VAL A 22 36.86 -2.00 4.17
CA VAL A 22 37.25 -1.22 2.98
C VAL A 22 37.96 -2.10 1.95
N GLY A 23 38.89 -2.96 2.40
CA GLY A 23 39.56 -3.94 1.53
C GLY A 23 38.59 -4.91 0.85
N LEU A 24 37.63 -5.46 1.61
CA LEU A 24 36.58 -6.33 1.07
C LEU A 24 35.65 -5.58 0.10
N GLY A 25 35.35 -4.31 0.35
CA GLY A 25 34.59 -3.47 -0.58
C GLY A 25 35.32 -3.23 -1.90
N VAL A 26 36.64 -3.05 -1.87
CA VAL A 26 37.47 -2.95 -3.10
C VAL A 26 37.47 -4.29 -3.85
N ILE A 27 37.62 -5.40 -3.15
CA ILE A 27 37.53 -6.75 -3.75
C ILE A 27 36.16 -6.94 -4.40
N ALA A 28 35.07 -6.59 -3.71
CA ALA A 28 33.71 -6.68 -4.23
C ALA A 28 33.52 -5.89 -5.55
N MET A 29 34.08 -4.68 -5.65
CA MET A 29 34.08 -3.92 -6.90
C MET A 29 34.83 -4.61 -8.04
N MET A 30 35.91 -5.33 -7.73
CA MET A 30 36.74 -6.02 -8.72
C MET A 30 36.13 -7.35 -9.16
N THR A 31 35.54 -8.10 -8.24
CA THR A 31 35.00 -9.45 -8.49
C THR A 31 33.55 -9.44 -8.93
N GLY A 32 32.81 -8.37 -8.63
CA GLY A 32 31.35 -8.35 -8.78
C GLY A 32 30.59 -9.02 -7.64
N ASP A 33 31.28 -9.52 -6.60
CA ASP A 33 30.69 -10.26 -5.48
C ASP A 33 30.71 -9.44 -4.18
N ILE A 34 29.53 -9.00 -3.72
CA ILE A 34 29.36 -8.22 -2.48
C ILE A 34 29.28 -9.09 -1.22
N THR A 35 29.08 -10.39 -1.36
CA THR A 35 28.79 -11.32 -0.25
C THR A 35 29.80 -11.24 0.89
N PRO A 36 31.13 -11.16 0.65
CA PRO A 36 32.11 -11.10 1.73
C PRO A 36 32.02 -9.82 2.56
N VAL A 37 31.85 -8.65 1.92
CA VAL A 37 31.74 -7.38 2.63
C VAL A 37 30.39 -7.27 3.34
N TRP A 38 29.32 -7.77 2.71
CA TRP A 38 28.00 -7.83 3.30
C TRP A 38 27.98 -8.69 4.57
N GLY A 39 28.49 -9.91 4.51
CA GLY A 39 28.52 -10.83 5.65
C GLY A 39 29.33 -10.31 6.85
N VAL A 40 30.37 -9.50 6.61
CA VAL A 40 31.17 -8.89 7.69
C VAL A 40 30.47 -7.69 8.34
N VAL A 41 29.68 -6.91 7.58
CA VAL A 41 29.03 -5.68 8.08
C VAL A 41 27.62 -5.94 8.60
N ILE A 42 26.81 -6.72 7.88
CA ILE A 42 25.41 -7.01 8.21
C ILE A 42 25.30 -8.31 9.04
N GLY A 43 26.15 -9.31 8.76
CA GLY A 43 26.15 -10.62 9.43
C GLY A 43 25.75 -11.77 8.50
N GLN A 44 26.04 -13.01 8.90
CA GLN A 44 25.73 -14.22 8.09
C GLN A 44 24.24 -14.56 7.97
N TYR A 45 23.41 -14.01 8.85
CA TYR A 45 21.96 -14.25 8.85
C TYR A 45 21.19 -13.29 7.93
N GLY A 46 21.86 -12.30 7.31
CA GLY A 46 21.26 -11.49 6.26
C GLY A 46 21.22 -12.31 4.96
N PHE A 47 20.04 -12.51 4.39
CA PHE A 47 19.90 -13.11 3.07
C PHE A 47 20.60 -12.21 2.05
N VAL A 48 21.65 -12.71 1.42
CA VAL A 48 22.22 -12.09 0.22
C VAL A 48 21.57 -12.80 -0.95
N SER A 49 20.75 -12.10 -1.74
CA SER A 49 20.37 -12.66 -3.04
C SER A 49 21.63 -12.80 -3.87
N GLU A 50 21.77 -13.90 -4.60
CA GLU A 50 22.89 -14.10 -5.53
C GLU A 50 22.96 -12.98 -6.60
N ASP A 51 21.88 -12.19 -6.73
CA ASP A 51 21.72 -11.09 -7.69
C ASP A 51 22.18 -9.71 -7.18
N LEU A 52 22.63 -9.59 -5.92
CA LEU A 52 23.01 -8.30 -5.32
C LEU A 52 24.34 -7.78 -5.92
N ARG A 53 24.22 -6.89 -6.92
CA ARG A 53 25.40 -6.27 -7.55
C ARG A 53 26.08 -5.25 -6.63
N PRO A 54 27.42 -5.16 -6.62
CA PRO A 54 28.18 -4.22 -5.80
C PRO A 54 28.11 -2.80 -6.36
N TRP A 55 26.94 -2.17 -6.24
CA TRP A 55 26.78 -0.78 -6.62
C TRP A 55 27.62 0.11 -5.71
N TRP A 56 28.33 1.08 -6.30
CA TRP A 56 29.30 1.92 -5.57
C TRP A 56 28.68 2.63 -4.36
N TRP A 57 27.41 3.07 -4.45
CA TRP A 57 26.71 3.74 -3.35
C TRP A 57 26.41 2.79 -2.20
N LEU A 58 26.13 1.51 -2.49
CA LEU A 58 25.86 0.49 -1.49
C LEU A 58 27.14 0.19 -0.70
N LEU A 59 28.28 0.11 -1.38
CA LEU A 59 29.58 -0.02 -0.71
C LEU A 59 29.93 1.18 0.16
N VAL A 60 29.63 2.40 -0.30
CA VAL A 60 29.77 3.62 0.52
C VAL A 60 28.90 3.52 1.77
N LEU A 61 27.66 3.06 1.65
CA LEU A 61 26.76 2.85 2.79
C LEU A 61 27.32 1.80 3.76
N LEU A 62 27.79 0.65 3.27
CA LEU A 62 28.40 -0.40 4.10
C LEU A 62 29.66 0.11 4.84
N VAL A 63 30.49 0.92 4.20
CA VAL A 63 31.67 1.54 4.83
C VAL A 63 31.25 2.53 5.92
N LEU A 64 30.19 3.32 5.72
CA LEU A 64 29.66 4.21 6.75
C LEU A 64 29.12 3.44 7.96
N ILE A 65 28.40 2.34 7.72
CA ILE A 65 27.92 1.44 8.78
C ILE A 65 29.12 0.84 9.52
N ALA A 66 30.11 0.32 8.80
CA ALA A 66 31.31 -0.24 9.39
C ALA A 66 32.12 0.79 10.19
N ALA A 67 32.12 2.07 9.80
CA ALA A 67 32.74 3.12 10.59
C ALA A 67 32.03 3.33 11.94
N VAL A 68 30.69 3.25 11.96
CA VAL A 68 29.90 3.28 13.19
C VAL A 68 30.16 2.02 14.04
N GLN A 69 30.24 0.84 13.43
CA GLN A 69 30.57 -0.40 14.14
C GLN A 69 31.99 -0.40 14.69
N ALA A 70 32.98 0.11 13.95
CA ALA A 70 34.35 0.29 14.40
C ALA A 70 34.41 1.22 15.63
N TRP A 71 33.67 2.34 15.59
CA TRP A 71 33.50 3.20 16.75
C TRP A 71 32.87 2.45 17.94
N ALA A 72 31.85 1.63 17.69
CA ALA A 72 31.21 0.83 18.73
C ALA A 72 32.18 -0.19 19.35
N TYR A 73 32.95 -0.93 18.54
CA TYR A 73 33.99 -1.84 19.01
C TYR A 73 35.04 -1.12 19.86
N TRP A 74 35.47 0.07 19.44
CA TRP A 74 36.35 0.89 20.25
C TRP A 74 35.72 1.25 21.61
N GLN A 75 34.44 1.65 21.65
CA GLN A 75 33.74 1.97 22.89
C GLN A 75 33.62 0.76 23.83
N VAL A 76 33.43 -0.43 23.27
CA VAL A 76 33.32 -1.70 23.99
C VAL A 76 34.67 -2.14 24.55
N LEU A 77 35.74 -2.05 23.76
CA LEU A 77 37.05 -2.61 24.08
C LEU A 77 37.97 -1.66 24.87
N ARG A 78 37.74 -0.34 24.83
CA ARG A 78 38.66 0.65 25.45
C ARG A 78 38.88 0.47 26.95
N GLY A 79 37.94 -0.18 27.65
CA GLY A 79 38.02 -0.40 29.09
C GLY A 79 37.71 0.84 29.92
N ARG A 80 37.86 0.69 31.24
CA ARG A 80 37.69 1.78 32.21
C ARG A 80 38.73 2.90 32.01
N GLU A 81 38.40 4.09 32.50
CA GLU A 81 39.34 5.20 32.61
C GLU A 81 40.51 4.81 33.54
N ARG A 82 41.75 5.17 33.17
CA ARG A 82 42.92 4.94 34.02
C ARG A 82 42.81 5.81 35.27
N GLY A 83 42.94 5.16 36.43
CA GLY A 83 42.85 5.78 37.75
C GLY A 83 42.72 4.69 38.83
N GLU A 84 42.95 5.06 40.09
CA GLU A 84 42.68 4.15 41.20
C GLU A 84 41.19 3.79 41.21
N PRO A 85 40.86 2.49 41.15
CA PRO A 85 39.48 2.07 41.24
C PRO A 85 38.94 2.41 42.62
N VAL A 86 37.80 3.09 42.69
CA VAL A 86 37.06 3.22 43.95
C VAL A 86 36.73 1.80 44.41
N GLN A 87 37.13 1.41 45.62
CA GLN A 87 36.68 0.16 46.22
C GLN A 87 35.16 0.23 46.36
N ARG A 88 34.45 -0.57 45.57
CA ARG A 88 32.98 -0.67 45.58
C ARG A 88 32.58 -2.05 46.09
N GLY A 89 31.39 -2.15 46.69
CA GLY A 89 30.85 -3.38 47.25
C GLY A 89 30.76 -4.53 46.24
N GLY A 90 30.72 -5.77 46.76
CA GLY A 90 30.73 -7.00 45.95
C GLY A 90 29.64 -7.06 44.88
N GLU A 91 28.44 -6.54 45.15
CA GLU A 91 27.33 -6.50 44.20
C GLU A 91 27.64 -5.68 42.95
N VAL A 92 28.35 -4.55 43.09
CA VAL A 92 28.76 -3.71 41.95
C VAL A 92 29.79 -4.44 41.09
N ARG A 93 30.70 -5.20 41.73
CA ARG A 93 31.68 -6.03 41.02
C ARG A 93 30.98 -7.14 40.24
N LEU A 94 30.01 -7.81 40.84
CA LEU A 94 29.21 -8.86 40.19
C LEU A 94 28.41 -8.31 39.00
N LEU A 95 27.72 -7.17 39.18
CA LEU A 95 26.99 -6.53 38.07
C LEU A 95 27.94 -6.23 36.92
N ARG A 96 29.10 -5.63 37.22
CA ARG A 96 30.11 -5.32 36.19
C ARG A 96 30.57 -6.57 35.43
N VAL A 97 30.82 -7.67 36.13
CA VAL A 97 31.20 -8.95 35.49
C VAL A 97 30.06 -9.47 34.62
N ALA A 98 28.82 -9.48 35.13
CA ALA A 98 27.66 -9.92 34.36
C ALA A 98 27.45 -9.09 33.08
N LEU A 99 27.64 -7.76 33.15
CA LEU A 99 27.57 -6.88 31.98
C LEU A 99 28.67 -7.21 30.95
N TYR A 100 29.90 -7.49 31.37
CA TYR A 100 30.98 -7.89 30.45
C TYR A 100 30.77 -9.29 29.87
N LEU A 101 30.26 -10.23 30.66
CA LEU A 101 29.88 -11.55 30.16
C LEU A 101 28.78 -11.40 29.10
N ASN A 102 27.81 -10.50 29.31
CA ASN A 102 26.76 -10.24 28.32
C ASN A 102 27.32 -9.61 27.04
N VAL A 103 28.28 -8.69 27.17
CA VAL A 103 29.03 -8.15 26.02
C VAL A 103 29.79 -9.25 25.28
N GLY A 104 30.47 -10.14 26.00
CA GLY A 104 31.19 -11.27 25.43
C GLY A 104 30.25 -12.24 24.70
N TYR A 105 29.14 -12.62 25.33
CA TYR A 105 28.09 -13.45 24.74
C TYR A 105 27.58 -12.85 23.42
N ASN A 106 27.22 -11.57 23.40
CA ASN A 106 26.74 -10.88 22.20
C ASN A 106 27.82 -10.73 21.11
N LEU A 107 29.10 -10.59 21.49
CA LEU A 107 30.21 -10.58 20.52
C LEU A 107 30.45 -11.97 19.92
N VAL A 108 30.36 -13.02 20.73
CA VAL A 108 30.45 -14.41 20.27
C VAL A 108 29.28 -14.72 19.32
N ALA A 109 28.06 -14.33 19.65
CA ALA A 109 26.88 -14.50 18.79
C ALA A 109 27.02 -13.89 17.38
N ARG A 110 27.96 -12.96 17.18
CA ARG A 110 28.25 -12.33 15.89
C ARG A 110 29.40 -12.97 15.11
N LEU A 111 30.09 -13.94 15.71
CA LEU A 111 31.06 -14.73 14.98
C LEU A 111 30.33 -15.61 13.95
N PRO A 112 30.96 -15.88 12.80
CA PRO A 112 30.39 -16.72 11.74
C PRO A 112 30.43 -18.22 12.11
N ILE A 113 29.88 -18.56 13.28
CA ILE A 113 29.81 -19.91 13.81
C ILE A 113 28.35 -20.32 13.79
N PRO A 114 28.00 -21.49 13.23
CA PRO A 114 26.63 -21.99 13.25
C PRO A 114 26.22 -22.32 14.68
N TYR A 115 25.57 -21.38 15.36
CA TYR A 115 25.01 -21.58 16.69
C TYR A 115 23.68 -22.34 16.59
N GLY A 116 23.52 -23.39 17.39
CA GLY A 116 22.22 -24.01 17.59
C GLY A 116 21.33 -23.18 18.51
N TRP A 117 20.03 -23.50 18.55
CA TRP A 117 19.03 -22.85 19.42
C TRP A 117 19.44 -22.80 20.89
N TRP A 118 20.16 -23.81 21.37
CA TRP A 118 20.65 -23.91 22.75
C TRP A 118 21.59 -22.76 23.13
N PHE A 119 22.24 -22.11 22.18
CA PHE A 119 23.13 -20.98 22.47
C PHE A 119 22.35 -19.81 23.09
N TRP A 120 21.12 -19.58 22.64
CA TRP A 120 20.22 -18.55 23.19
C TRP A 120 19.81 -18.84 24.64
N LEU A 121 19.72 -20.12 25.03
CA LEU A 121 19.47 -20.51 26.43
C LEU A 121 20.58 -20.08 27.39
N VAL A 122 21.82 -19.88 26.91
CA VAL A 122 22.92 -19.37 27.73
C VAL A 122 22.72 -17.89 28.07
N GLY A 123 22.06 -17.14 27.19
CA GLY A 123 21.71 -15.73 27.39
C GLY A 123 20.69 -15.52 28.52
N VAL A 124 19.75 -16.46 28.70
CA VAL A 124 18.66 -16.41 29.69
C VAL A 124 19.17 -16.22 31.14
N PRO A 125 20.02 -17.10 31.71
CA PRO A 125 20.53 -16.93 33.07
C PRO A 125 21.39 -15.67 33.21
N LEU A 126 22.08 -15.25 32.14
CA LEU A 126 22.92 -14.06 32.15
C LEU A 126 22.09 -12.77 32.22
N GLN A 127 21.03 -12.68 31.42
CA GLN A 127 20.10 -11.56 31.45
C GLN A 127 19.33 -11.49 32.78
N LEU A 128 18.93 -12.65 33.32
CA LEU A 128 18.31 -12.74 34.66
C LEU A 128 19.27 -12.23 35.75
N ALA A 129 20.54 -12.65 35.69
CA ALA A 129 21.56 -12.17 36.62
C ALA A 129 21.74 -10.65 36.50
N VAL A 130 21.78 -10.09 35.29
CA VAL A 130 21.88 -8.64 35.06
C VAL A 130 20.67 -7.90 35.64
N ALA A 131 19.44 -8.35 35.37
CA ALA A 131 18.22 -7.73 35.89
C ALA A 131 18.19 -7.73 37.43
N TRP A 132 18.51 -8.87 38.04
CA TRP A 132 18.57 -9.02 39.49
C TRP A 132 19.69 -8.18 40.13
N LEU A 133 20.87 -8.14 39.51
CA LEU A 133 22.00 -7.34 40.00
C LEU A 133 21.74 -5.84 39.86
N PHE A 134 21.02 -5.38 38.83
CA PHE A 134 20.56 -3.99 38.78
C PHE A 134 19.63 -3.66 39.95
N PHE A 135 18.65 -4.52 40.24
CA PHE A 135 17.75 -4.35 41.39
C PHE A 135 18.53 -4.20 42.72
N ARG A 136 19.56 -5.03 42.91
CA ARG A 136 20.46 -4.99 44.07
C ARG A 136 21.29 -3.69 44.12
N VAL A 137 22.01 -3.39 43.05
CA VAL A 137 22.96 -2.25 42.99
C VAL A 137 22.23 -0.90 43.13
N LEU A 138 20.99 -0.81 42.67
CA LEU A 138 20.15 0.40 42.75
C LEU A 138 19.48 0.59 44.12
N ARG A 139 19.74 -0.28 45.12
CA ARG A 139 19.09 -0.24 46.44
C ARG A 139 19.20 1.13 47.12
N ASP A 140 20.35 1.78 47.03
CA ASP A 140 20.67 2.99 47.78
C ASP A 140 20.34 4.29 47.02
N THR A 141 20.13 4.22 45.71
CA THR A 141 20.04 5.39 44.82
C THR A 141 18.67 5.55 44.16
N ALA A 142 17.94 4.45 43.94
CA ALA A 142 16.63 4.46 43.31
C ALA A 142 15.50 4.18 44.31
N PRO A 143 14.32 4.81 44.14
CA PRO A 143 13.16 4.54 44.99
C PRO A 143 12.67 3.10 44.79
N ARG A 144 12.07 2.50 45.84
CA ARG A 144 11.65 1.09 45.87
C ARG A 144 10.81 0.68 44.66
N TRP A 145 9.85 1.51 44.26
CA TRP A 145 8.96 1.22 43.11
C TRP A 145 9.74 1.09 41.81
N LEU A 146 10.74 1.95 41.56
CA LEU A 146 11.53 1.92 40.33
C LEU A 146 12.44 0.69 40.28
N ARG A 147 12.98 0.28 41.43
CA ARG A 147 13.76 -0.97 41.52
C ARG A 147 12.88 -2.19 41.24
N LEU A 148 11.68 -2.23 41.84
CA LEU A 148 10.72 -3.31 41.57
C LEU A 148 10.30 -3.32 40.10
N LEU A 149 10.08 -2.15 39.50
CA LEU A 149 9.82 -2.01 38.07
C LEU A 149 10.94 -2.64 37.23
N VAL A 150 12.21 -2.30 37.50
CA VAL A 150 13.39 -2.87 36.83
C VAL A 150 13.44 -4.40 36.99
N LEU A 151 13.15 -4.92 38.18
CA LEU A 151 13.18 -6.37 38.43
C LEU A 151 12.05 -7.08 37.68
N VAL A 152 10.81 -6.61 37.82
CA VAL A 152 9.62 -7.24 37.23
C VAL A 152 9.68 -7.22 35.71
N THR A 153 9.94 -6.05 35.11
CA THR A 153 10.07 -5.93 33.64
C THR A 153 11.28 -6.72 33.12
N GLY A 154 12.37 -6.80 33.88
CA GLY A 154 13.54 -7.60 33.54
C GLY A 154 13.27 -9.11 33.55
N ILE A 155 12.63 -9.62 34.60
CA ILE A 155 12.21 -11.04 34.68
C ILE A 155 11.21 -11.35 33.57
N PHE A 156 10.24 -10.46 33.33
CA PHE A 156 9.28 -10.61 32.25
C PHE A 156 9.96 -10.71 30.89
N SER A 157 10.91 -9.81 30.59
CA SER A 157 11.73 -9.88 29.36
C SER A 157 12.51 -11.19 29.24
N VAL A 158 13.05 -11.73 30.34
CA VAL A 158 13.72 -13.04 30.33
C VAL A 158 12.75 -14.19 30.03
N LEU A 159 11.56 -14.19 30.65
CA LEU A 159 10.55 -15.24 30.44
C LEU A 159 10.03 -15.26 29.01
N VAL A 160 9.81 -14.07 28.45
CA VAL A 160 9.45 -13.89 27.05
C VAL A 160 10.52 -14.45 26.13
N ASN A 161 11.79 -14.05 26.33
CA ASN A 161 12.89 -14.50 25.48
C ASN A 161 13.12 -16.02 25.57
N LEU A 162 12.91 -16.59 26.77
CA LEU A 162 12.89 -18.05 26.97
C LEU A 162 11.74 -18.72 26.22
N GLY A 163 10.53 -18.13 26.26
CA GLY A 163 9.36 -18.63 25.52
C GLY A 163 9.61 -18.71 24.02
N VAL A 164 10.10 -17.62 23.42
CA VAL A 164 10.46 -17.52 21.99
C VAL A 164 11.56 -18.53 21.64
N THR A 165 12.57 -18.67 22.49
CA THR A 165 13.66 -19.65 22.27
C THR A 165 13.14 -21.08 22.29
N LEU A 166 12.24 -21.42 23.23
CA LEU A 166 11.64 -22.75 23.33
C LEU A 166 10.68 -23.04 22.18
N GLU A 167 9.91 -22.04 21.76
CA GLU A 167 9.06 -22.14 20.58
C GLU A 167 9.87 -22.49 19.33
N TRP A 168 10.94 -21.74 19.07
CA TRP A 168 11.84 -22.02 17.94
C TRP A 168 12.47 -23.41 18.04
N ALA A 169 12.88 -23.82 19.24
CA ALA A 169 13.46 -25.14 19.49
C ALA A 169 12.45 -26.29 19.30
N LEU A 170 11.17 -26.05 19.58
CA LEU A 170 10.09 -27.03 19.47
C LEU A 170 9.39 -27.01 18.10
N GLY A 171 9.70 -26.03 17.24
CA GLY A 171 8.99 -25.83 15.97
C GLY A 171 7.51 -25.51 16.15
N ALA A 172 7.16 -24.85 17.26
CA ALA A 172 5.80 -24.36 17.49
C ALA A 172 5.64 -22.95 16.89
N ASP A 173 4.41 -22.53 16.58
CA ASP A 173 4.09 -21.17 16.11
C ASP A 173 3.13 -20.46 17.09
N LEU A 174 3.31 -20.64 18.39
CA LEU A 174 2.42 -20.08 19.42
C LEU A 174 2.42 -18.54 19.44
N PHE A 175 3.57 -17.87 19.29
CA PHE A 175 3.66 -16.41 19.34
C PHE A 175 3.12 -15.78 18.05
N ILE A 176 3.29 -16.45 16.90
CA ILE A 176 2.71 -16.04 15.62
C ILE A 176 1.18 -16.17 15.64
N ARG A 177 0.64 -17.22 16.27
CA ARG A 177 -0.80 -17.49 16.29
C ARG A 177 -1.58 -16.65 17.29
N ILE A 178 -0.93 -16.15 18.33
CA ILE A 178 -1.57 -15.35 19.39
C ILE A 178 -1.00 -13.93 19.32
N PRO A 179 -1.69 -12.98 18.67
CA PRO A 179 -1.19 -11.61 18.52
C PRO A 179 -0.73 -10.99 19.84
N ALA A 180 -1.45 -11.27 20.95
CA ALA A 180 -1.10 -10.77 22.27
C ALA A 180 0.30 -11.22 22.77
N LEU A 181 0.78 -12.39 22.36
CA LEU A 181 2.11 -12.89 22.73
C LEU A 181 3.21 -12.20 21.91
N ASP A 182 2.97 -11.97 20.62
CA ASP A 182 3.84 -11.15 19.77
C ASP A 182 3.98 -9.72 20.35
N TRP A 183 2.87 -9.10 20.73
CA TRP A 183 2.89 -7.81 21.47
C TRP A 183 3.76 -7.87 22.73
N ILE A 184 3.62 -8.93 23.52
CA ILE A 184 4.38 -9.11 24.76
C ILE A 184 5.88 -9.22 24.46
N GLU A 185 6.25 -9.94 23.40
CA GLU A 185 7.64 -10.11 22.96
C GLU A 185 8.31 -8.77 22.69
N GLN A 186 7.65 -7.99 21.85
CA GLN A 186 8.13 -6.73 21.32
C GLN A 186 8.34 -5.66 22.40
N PHE A 187 7.45 -5.58 23.40
CA PHE A 187 7.51 -4.52 24.43
C PHE A 187 8.30 -4.89 25.69
N ALA A 188 8.59 -6.17 25.93
CA ALA A 188 9.21 -6.59 27.19
C ALA A 188 10.61 -5.99 27.40
N TRP A 189 11.46 -6.01 26.36
CA TRP A 189 12.82 -5.43 26.45
C TRP A 189 12.81 -3.90 26.55
N PRO A 190 12.06 -3.15 25.72
CA PRO A 190 11.95 -1.70 25.85
C PRO A 190 11.45 -1.23 27.22
N LEU A 191 10.44 -1.89 27.79
CA LEU A 191 9.90 -1.55 29.11
C LEU A 191 10.97 -1.69 30.19
N TRP A 192 11.73 -2.78 30.15
CA TRP A 192 12.86 -2.98 31.06
C TRP A 192 13.95 -1.93 30.87
N MET A 193 14.32 -1.66 29.63
CA MET A 193 15.36 -0.69 29.30
C MET A 193 14.99 0.73 29.76
N VAL A 194 13.74 1.16 29.59
CA VAL A 194 13.22 2.44 30.13
C VAL A 194 13.38 2.49 31.65
N ALA A 195 12.98 1.44 32.35
CA ALA A 195 13.10 1.37 33.81
C ALA A 195 14.56 1.49 34.27
N VAL A 196 15.48 0.78 33.61
CA VAL A 196 16.91 0.82 33.91
C VAL A 196 17.48 2.21 33.62
N LEU A 197 17.18 2.82 32.47
CA LEU A 197 17.69 4.15 32.11
C LEU A 197 17.21 5.24 33.07
N LEU A 198 15.95 5.17 33.52
CA LEU A 198 15.41 6.07 34.54
C LEU A 198 16.10 5.92 35.89
N ALA A 199 16.56 4.72 36.22
CA ALA A 199 17.32 4.45 37.43
C ALA A 199 18.79 4.92 37.29
N GLN A 200 19.44 4.60 36.17
CA GLN A 200 20.80 5.05 35.84
C GLN A 200 20.90 6.58 35.78
N ALA A 201 19.87 7.27 35.28
CA ALA A 201 19.84 8.73 35.23
C ALA A 201 19.81 9.40 36.62
N ARG A 202 19.37 8.67 37.66
CA ARG A 202 19.33 9.14 39.05
C ARG A 202 20.57 8.75 39.84
N ASP A 203 21.25 7.69 39.45
CA ASP A 203 22.41 7.18 40.16
C ASP A 203 23.71 7.79 39.59
N PRO A 204 24.52 8.48 40.42
CA PRO A 204 25.73 9.15 39.96
C PRO A 204 26.82 8.19 39.45
N ARG A 205 26.70 6.88 39.71
CA ARG A 205 27.64 5.86 39.24
C ARG A 205 27.67 5.74 37.71
N TRP A 206 26.60 6.12 37.01
CA TRP A 206 26.53 6.11 35.55
C TRP A 206 26.66 7.52 34.97
N SER A 207 27.44 7.63 33.91
CA SER A 207 27.60 8.91 33.21
C SER A 207 26.36 9.25 32.39
N GLY A 208 26.07 10.55 32.24
CA GLY A 208 24.99 11.01 31.37
C GLY A 208 25.17 10.57 29.91
N THR A 209 26.42 10.35 29.47
CA THR A 209 26.71 9.81 28.13
C THR A 209 26.25 8.35 28.00
N THR A 210 26.46 7.52 29.02
CA THR A 210 25.98 6.13 29.03
C THR A 210 24.47 6.07 28.98
N VAL A 211 23.77 6.90 29.77
CA VAL A 211 22.31 7.00 29.68
C VAL A 211 21.85 7.42 28.29
N ARG A 212 22.49 8.42 27.66
CA ARG A 212 22.16 8.83 26.28
C ARG A 212 22.38 7.72 25.26
N VAL A 213 23.48 6.97 25.38
CA VAL A 213 23.73 5.82 24.50
C VAL A 213 22.65 4.76 24.69
N GLY A 214 22.22 4.52 25.92
CA GLY A 214 21.11 3.60 26.19
C GLY A 214 19.78 4.09 25.63
N VAL A 215 19.49 5.40 25.68
CA VAL A 215 18.32 5.98 25.00
C VAL A 215 18.41 5.79 23.48
N ILE A 216 19.59 5.98 22.88
CA ILE A 216 19.78 5.71 21.45
C ILE A 216 19.55 4.22 21.15
N ALA A 217 20.06 3.31 21.99
CA ALA A 217 19.83 1.87 21.85
C ALA A 217 18.33 1.52 21.91
N LEU A 218 17.61 2.12 22.86
CA LEU A 218 16.16 1.97 22.99
C LEU A 218 15.40 2.52 21.78
N VAL A 219 15.79 3.68 21.25
CA VAL A 219 15.16 4.21 20.03
C VAL A 219 15.43 3.27 18.86
N MET A 220 16.67 2.81 18.69
CA MET A 220 17.03 1.89 17.60
C MET A 220 16.29 0.56 17.67
N SER A 221 15.94 0.06 18.86
CA SER A 221 15.14 -1.17 18.96
C SER A 221 13.70 -1.01 18.45
N PHE A 222 13.16 0.21 18.41
CA PHE A 222 11.85 0.47 17.79
C PHE A 222 11.98 0.71 16.28
N VAL A 223 13.13 1.18 15.81
CA VAL A 223 13.33 1.38 14.37
C VAL A 223 13.63 0.06 13.67
N GLN A 224 14.28 -0.88 14.38
CA GLN A 224 14.54 -2.22 13.87
C GLN A 224 13.26 -3.06 13.91
N PRO A 225 12.79 -3.61 12.77
CA PRO A 225 11.78 -4.65 12.78
C PRO A 225 12.30 -5.81 13.64
N SER A 226 11.57 -6.16 14.70
CA SER A 226 11.91 -7.23 15.64
C SER A 226 11.75 -8.63 15.03
N GLY A 227 11.03 -8.74 13.91
CA GLY A 227 10.93 -9.98 13.14
C GLY A 227 12.18 -10.21 12.30
N ILE A 228 12.75 -11.41 12.41
CA ILE A 228 13.45 -12.05 11.30
C ILE A 228 12.56 -11.83 10.07
N ILE A 229 12.97 -10.94 9.17
CA ILE A 229 12.23 -10.70 7.94
C ILE A 229 12.29 -12.03 7.19
N GLY A 230 11.18 -12.77 7.22
CA GLY A 230 10.96 -13.93 6.38
C GLY A 230 10.84 -13.42 4.96
N PHE A 231 11.95 -13.40 4.23
CA PHE A 231 11.95 -13.01 2.83
C PHE A 231 11.22 -14.11 2.04
N GLY A 232 10.11 -13.72 1.42
CA GLY A 232 9.55 -14.50 0.31
C GLY A 232 10.55 -14.49 -0.86
N TYR A 233 10.58 -15.58 -1.62
CA TYR A 233 11.39 -15.77 -2.82
C TYR A 233 11.02 -14.77 -3.93
N VAL A 234 11.40 -13.50 -3.78
CA VAL A 234 11.27 -12.49 -4.83
C VAL A 234 12.65 -12.03 -5.23
N ASN A 235 12.98 -12.21 -6.51
CA ASN A 235 14.32 -12.01 -7.10
C ASN A 235 14.77 -10.53 -7.15
N GLU A 236 14.08 -9.61 -6.47
CA GLU A 236 14.42 -8.20 -6.41
C GLU A 236 14.41 -7.75 -4.95
N ILE A 237 15.61 -7.62 -4.35
CA ILE A 237 15.75 -6.99 -3.04
C ILE A 237 15.38 -5.53 -3.20
N SER A 238 14.22 -5.17 -2.66
CA SER A 238 13.78 -3.78 -2.66
C SER A 238 14.78 -2.93 -1.86
N TRP A 239 15.05 -1.70 -2.30
CA TRP A 239 15.88 -0.74 -1.55
C TRP A 239 15.43 -0.56 -0.09
N ARG A 240 14.16 -0.89 0.18
CA ARG A 240 13.52 -0.92 1.50
C ARG A 240 14.17 -1.96 2.42
N GLU A 241 14.39 -3.17 1.94
CA GLU A 241 15.01 -4.25 2.72
C GLU A 241 16.49 -3.93 3.02
N LEU A 242 17.21 -3.41 2.01
CA LEU A 242 18.58 -2.92 2.19
C LEU A 242 18.69 -1.84 3.29
N PHE A 243 17.70 -0.95 3.36
CA PHE A 243 17.67 0.11 4.38
C PHE A 243 17.40 -0.46 5.78
N LEU A 244 16.49 -1.43 5.90
CA LEU A 244 16.17 -2.10 7.15
C LEU A 244 17.37 -2.89 7.70
N ASP A 245 18.06 -3.63 6.83
CA ASP A 245 19.29 -4.35 7.20
C ASP A 245 20.41 -3.39 7.62
N ALA A 246 20.54 -2.26 6.91
CA ALA A 246 21.47 -1.20 7.27
C ALA A 246 21.19 -0.60 8.66
N ILE A 247 19.91 -0.44 9.02
CA ILE A 247 19.50 -0.03 10.37
C ILE A 247 19.74 -1.16 11.38
N GLY A 248 19.45 -2.40 11.03
CA GLY A 248 19.78 -3.61 11.79
C GLY A 248 21.25 -3.64 12.23
N ALA A 249 22.13 -3.30 11.30
CA ALA A 249 23.57 -3.17 11.51
C ALA A 249 23.98 -2.02 12.45
N LEU A 250 23.06 -1.15 12.87
CA LEU A 250 23.26 -0.13 13.92
C LEU A 250 22.82 -0.61 15.32
N SER A 251 22.39 -1.87 15.48
CA SER A 251 22.01 -2.49 16.78
C SER A 251 23.13 -2.48 17.85
N PHE A 252 24.35 -2.11 17.47
CA PHE A 252 25.53 -2.03 18.34
C PHE A 252 25.38 -1.05 19.51
N PHE A 253 24.46 -0.09 19.46
CA PHE A 253 24.25 0.84 20.58
C PHE A 253 23.85 0.12 21.87
N GLY A 254 23.12 -1.00 21.80
CA GLY A 254 22.82 -1.83 22.96
C GLY A 254 24.09 -2.42 23.58
N LEU A 255 24.97 -2.98 22.74
CA LEU A 255 26.28 -3.52 23.16
C LEU A 255 27.19 -2.44 23.75
N VAL A 256 27.23 -1.26 23.12
CA VAL A 256 27.98 -0.11 23.63
C VAL A 256 27.43 0.33 24.98
N TRP A 257 26.11 0.38 25.14
CA TRP A 257 25.48 0.71 26.42
C TRP A 257 25.84 -0.31 27.51
N TRP A 258 25.82 -1.62 27.20
CA TRP A 258 26.23 -2.68 28.12
C TRP A 258 27.67 -2.48 28.59
N ALA A 259 28.61 -2.33 27.66
CA ALA A 259 30.02 -2.16 27.96
C ALA A 259 30.28 -0.84 28.72
N ARG A 260 29.65 0.26 28.32
CA ARG A 260 29.78 1.55 29.01
C ARG A 260 29.19 1.53 30.41
N SER A 261 28.06 0.86 30.62
CA SER A 261 27.51 0.63 31.94
C SER A 261 28.51 -0.11 32.83
N ALA A 262 29.20 -1.13 32.30
CA ALA A 262 30.27 -1.83 33.01
C ALA A 262 31.52 -0.94 33.26
N HIS A 263 31.87 -0.06 32.32
CA HIS A 263 32.97 0.88 32.46
C HIS A 263 32.72 1.91 33.56
N ASP A 264 31.54 2.53 33.57
CA ASP A 264 31.15 3.56 34.54
C ASP A 264 31.04 2.99 35.96
N LEU A 265 30.62 1.72 36.09
CA LEU A 265 30.65 1.00 37.36
C LEU A 265 32.07 0.83 37.94
N GLY A 266 33.12 0.98 37.12
CA GLY A 266 34.53 0.93 37.53
C GLY A 266 35.27 2.27 37.45
N SER A 267 34.62 3.36 37.06
CA SER A 267 35.25 4.68 36.92
C SER A 267 35.17 5.52 38.19
N VAL A 268 35.94 6.60 38.25
CA VAL A 268 35.84 7.60 39.32
C VAL A 268 34.52 8.36 39.17
N LEU A 269 33.79 8.54 40.28
CA LEU A 269 32.55 9.32 40.31
C LEU A 269 32.88 10.79 39.99
N ALA A 270 32.27 11.34 38.93
CA ALA A 270 32.28 12.77 38.74
C ALA A 270 31.35 13.42 39.78
N PRO A 271 31.74 14.52 40.45
CA PRO A 271 30.83 15.22 41.35
C PRO A 271 29.56 15.61 40.60
N SER A 272 28.42 15.18 41.12
CA SER A 272 27.12 15.50 40.55
C SER A 272 26.84 16.98 40.79
N SER A 273 27.06 17.82 39.78
CA SER A 273 26.60 19.20 39.81
C SER A 273 25.07 19.21 39.74
N ARG A 274 24.39 19.55 40.83
CA ARG A 274 22.94 19.80 40.80
C ARG A 274 22.67 20.84 39.71
N PRO A 275 21.75 20.58 38.77
CA PRO A 275 21.49 21.51 37.69
C PRO A 275 20.95 22.83 38.26
N PRO A 276 21.50 23.99 37.85
CA PRO A 276 20.97 25.28 38.27
C PRO A 276 19.51 25.43 37.84
N ARG A 277 18.68 25.97 38.73
CA ARG A 277 17.28 26.34 38.44
C ARG A 277 17.26 27.74 37.83
N ALA A 278 16.48 27.91 36.77
CA ALA A 278 16.23 29.22 36.20
C ALA A 278 15.31 30.05 37.13
N PRO A 279 15.47 31.38 37.18
CA PRO A 279 14.57 32.25 37.96
C PRO A 279 13.13 32.14 37.46
N ALA A 280 12.16 32.28 38.36
CA ALA A 280 10.75 32.38 37.98
C ALA A 280 10.53 33.65 37.14
N ARG A 281 9.79 33.53 36.03
CA ARG A 281 9.31 34.67 35.25
C ARG A 281 7.87 34.99 35.67
N ARG A 282 7.52 36.28 35.67
CA ARG A 282 6.15 36.74 35.98
C ARG A 282 5.19 36.39 34.83
N TRP A 283 3.94 36.12 35.19
CA TRP A 283 2.81 35.93 34.27
C TRP A 283 2.63 37.16 33.36
N PRO A 284 2.13 37.04 32.11
CA PRO A 284 1.32 35.93 31.55
C PRO A 284 2.03 35.01 30.53
N LEU A 285 3.26 35.29 30.12
CA LEU A 285 3.91 34.59 29.01
C LEU A 285 4.04 33.04 29.16
N PRO A 286 4.29 32.46 30.35
CA PRO A 286 4.29 31.01 30.51
C PRO A 286 2.93 30.35 30.21
N VAL A 287 1.83 31.07 30.44
CA VAL A 287 0.47 30.59 30.18
C VAL A 287 0.22 30.50 28.70
N VAL A 288 0.62 31.53 27.94
CA VAL A 288 0.53 31.53 26.48
C VAL A 288 1.26 30.32 25.89
N ALA A 289 2.46 30.00 26.41
CA ALA A 289 3.19 28.81 25.98
C ALA A 289 2.43 27.51 26.27
N ILE A 290 1.71 27.43 27.40
CA ILE A 290 0.92 26.25 27.80
C ILE A 290 -0.38 26.15 26.99
N THR A 291 -1.05 27.27 26.69
CA THR A 291 -2.37 27.26 26.05
C THR A 291 -2.30 27.07 24.54
N LEU A 292 -1.21 27.50 23.88
CA LEU A 292 -1.07 27.41 22.43
C LEU A 292 -1.35 25.99 21.85
N PRO A 293 -0.75 24.89 22.36
CA PRO A 293 -1.00 23.56 21.81
C PRO A 293 -2.38 23.00 22.18
N LEU A 294 -3.07 23.58 23.19
CA LEU A 294 -4.44 23.18 23.54
C LEU A 294 -5.47 23.69 22.52
N LEU A 295 -5.23 24.83 21.87
CA LEU A 295 -6.18 25.40 20.93
C LEU A 295 -6.53 24.45 19.77
N PRO A 296 -5.56 23.93 18.98
CA PRO A 296 -5.89 22.98 17.93
C PRO A 296 -6.44 21.65 18.49
N ALA A 297 -5.93 21.20 19.64
CA ALA A 297 -6.40 19.99 20.31
C ALA A 297 -7.88 20.04 20.70
N VAL A 298 -8.34 21.16 21.29
CA VAL A 298 -9.74 21.34 21.69
C VAL A 298 -10.66 21.33 20.48
N VAL A 299 -10.26 21.98 19.38
CA VAL A 299 -11.07 21.98 18.16
C VAL A 299 -11.13 20.58 17.55
N ASN A 300 -10.00 19.88 17.45
CA ASN A 300 -9.95 18.50 16.95
C ASN A 300 -10.82 17.55 17.78
N LEU A 301 -10.75 17.64 19.11
CA LEU A 301 -11.62 16.90 20.02
C LEU A 301 -13.10 17.24 19.85
N ALA A 302 -13.44 18.52 19.63
CA ALA A 302 -14.81 18.95 19.38
C ALA A 302 -15.38 18.38 18.06
N HIS A 303 -14.52 18.07 17.09
CA HIS A 303 -14.89 17.41 15.82
C HIS A 303 -14.80 15.87 15.89
N GLY A 304 -14.54 15.30 17.08
CA GLY A 304 -14.41 13.85 17.26
C GLY A 304 -13.10 13.25 16.71
N VAL A 305 -12.09 14.07 16.43
CA VAL A 305 -10.81 13.64 15.86
C VAL A 305 -9.72 13.83 16.92
N PRO A 306 -9.38 12.83 17.75
CA PRO A 306 -8.41 13.01 18.83
C PRO A 306 -6.94 12.97 18.36
N PHE A 307 -6.69 13.00 17.04
CA PHE A 307 -5.38 12.81 16.42
C PHE A 307 -4.79 14.14 15.94
N TRP A 308 -3.46 14.17 15.84
CA TRP A 308 -2.72 15.34 15.38
C TRP A 308 -2.51 15.35 13.86
N LEU A 309 -2.04 14.24 13.29
CA LEU A 309 -1.73 14.05 11.88
C LEU A 309 -2.70 13.06 11.22
N GLY A 310 -3.23 12.11 11.99
CA GLY A 310 -4.17 11.09 11.50
C GLY A 310 -3.52 10.03 10.60
N PRO A 311 -4.33 9.13 10.02
CA PRO A 311 -3.84 7.93 9.32
C PRO A 311 -3.36 8.15 7.88
N LYS A 312 -3.56 9.32 7.26
CA LYS A 312 -3.40 9.51 5.80
C LYS A 312 -2.19 10.37 5.40
N ASN A 313 -1.10 10.33 6.16
CA ASN A 313 0.11 11.09 5.82
C ASN A 313 1.28 10.19 5.43
N ALA A 314 2.19 10.70 4.60
CA ALA A 314 3.35 9.92 4.18
C ALA A 314 4.27 9.55 5.35
N VAL A 315 4.27 10.29 6.45
CA VAL A 315 5.02 9.90 7.66
C VAL A 315 4.45 8.62 8.23
N TRP A 316 3.13 8.47 8.30
CA TRP A 316 2.46 7.24 8.69
C TRP A 316 2.74 6.12 7.70
N ASN A 317 2.68 6.38 6.40
CA ASN A 317 3.01 5.36 5.40
C ASN A 317 4.46 4.90 5.57
N VAL A 318 5.40 5.83 5.76
CA VAL A 318 6.81 5.50 6.00
C VAL A 318 6.98 4.75 7.32
N LEU A 319 6.27 5.12 8.38
CA LEU A 319 6.38 4.40 9.65
C LEU A 319 5.77 3.00 9.54
N ARG A 320 4.56 2.88 9.03
CA ARG A 320 3.91 1.58 8.83
C ARG A 320 4.74 0.66 7.93
N GLU A 321 5.37 1.23 6.91
CA GLU A 321 6.08 0.48 5.89
C GLU A 321 7.52 0.15 6.30
N PHE A 322 8.25 1.09 6.89
CA PHE A 322 9.68 0.96 7.19
C PHE A 322 9.99 0.74 8.66
N THR A 323 8.98 0.72 9.52
CA THR A 323 9.23 0.59 10.94
C THR A 323 8.45 -0.54 11.51
N SER A 324 8.97 -1.02 12.63
CA SER A 324 8.37 -2.12 13.33
C SER A 324 6.95 -1.72 13.76
N PHE A 325 6.10 -2.73 13.96
CA PHE A 325 4.73 -2.51 14.39
C PHE A 325 4.67 -1.73 15.73
N GLU A 326 5.69 -1.88 16.57
CA GLU A 326 5.92 -1.14 17.81
C GLU A 326 6.08 0.35 17.59
N LEU A 327 6.89 0.77 16.60
CA LEU A 327 7.04 2.18 16.30
C LEU A 327 5.78 2.73 15.62
N THR A 328 5.07 1.89 14.86
CA THR A 328 3.76 2.20 14.33
C THR A 328 2.75 2.47 15.46
N LEU A 329 2.70 1.63 16.50
CA LEU A 329 1.88 1.89 17.68
C LEU A 329 2.39 3.09 18.49
N ALA A 330 3.69 3.20 18.72
CA ALA A 330 4.27 4.31 19.46
C ALA A 330 3.98 5.64 18.76
N TRP A 331 3.98 5.62 17.43
CA TRP A 331 3.55 6.72 16.59
C TRP A 331 2.05 6.99 16.73
N TYR A 332 1.20 5.97 16.66
CA TYR A 332 -0.24 6.12 16.90
C TYR A 332 -0.53 6.75 18.28
N VAL A 333 0.15 6.26 19.33
CA VAL A 333 0.06 6.82 20.68
C VAL A 333 0.60 8.25 20.70
N LEU A 334 1.72 8.53 20.04
CA LEU A 334 2.26 9.89 19.95
C LEU A 334 1.28 10.84 19.23
N ASP A 335 0.71 10.41 18.12
CA ASP A 335 -0.27 11.13 17.31
C ASP A 335 -1.52 11.45 18.14
N LEU A 336 -2.01 10.47 18.91
CA LEU A 336 -3.09 10.65 19.86
C LEU A 336 -2.71 11.61 21.00
N LEU A 337 -1.56 11.42 21.65
CA LEU A 337 -1.13 12.25 22.78
C LEU A 337 -0.93 13.72 22.35
N VAL A 338 -0.36 13.96 21.17
CA VAL A 338 -0.25 15.31 20.61
C VAL A 338 -1.62 15.85 20.25
N GLY A 339 -2.48 15.03 19.62
CA GLY A 339 -3.83 15.39 19.23
C GLY A 339 -4.70 15.84 20.40
N VAL A 340 -4.58 15.18 21.56
CA VAL A 340 -5.30 15.55 22.81
C VAL A 340 -4.60 16.62 23.66
N GLY A 341 -3.46 17.16 23.21
CA GLY A 341 -2.81 18.32 23.85
C GLY A 341 -1.80 18.00 24.97
N VAL A 342 -1.26 16.79 25.06
CA VAL A 342 -0.19 16.42 26.02
C VAL A 342 1.05 17.31 25.97
N PRO A 343 1.48 17.89 24.83
CA PRO A 343 2.56 18.87 24.80
C PRO A 343 2.39 20.01 25.81
N SER A 344 1.16 20.43 26.10
CA SER A 344 0.85 21.47 27.09
C SER A 344 1.20 21.05 28.52
N LEU A 345 0.98 19.78 28.89
CA LEU A 345 1.40 19.23 30.18
C LEU A 345 2.94 19.18 30.29
N LEU A 346 3.61 18.80 29.20
CA LEU A 346 5.06 18.77 29.14
C LEU A 346 5.67 20.18 29.29
N ILE A 347 5.05 21.19 28.68
CA ILE A 347 5.39 22.62 28.87
C ILE A 347 5.13 23.05 30.32
N LEU A 348 3.99 22.70 30.91
CA LEU A 348 3.65 23.00 32.30
C LEU A 348 4.71 22.44 33.26
N VAL A 349 5.11 21.17 33.09
CA VAL A 349 6.15 20.54 33.93
C VAL A 349 7.51 21.23 33.75
N ALA A 350 7.85 21.65 32.52
CA ALA A 350 9.07 22.41 32.24
C ALA A 350 9.07 23.78 32.93
N VAL A 351 7.96 24.52 32.84
CA VAL A 351 7.73 25.82 33.49
C VAL A 351 7.71 25.68 35.01
N TRP A 352 7.16 24.60 35.55
CA TRP A 352 7.07 24.38 36.99
C TRP A 352 8.43 24.02 37.59
N ARG A 353 9.16 23.06 36.99
CA ARG A 353 10.46 22.58 37.50
C ARG A 353 11.62 23.52 37.20
N ARG A 354 11.52 24.35 36.15
CA ARG A 354 12.50 25.42 35.80
C ARG A 354 13.95 24.96 35.70
N THR A 355 14.18 23.71 35.33
CA THR A 355 15.55 23.24 35.08
C THR A 355 15.92 23.52 33.64
N TYR A 356 17.14 24.03 33.41
CA TYR A 356 17.60 24.36 32.06
C TYR A 356 17.59 23.13 31.12
N ARG A 357 17.89 21.95 31.67
CA ARG A 357 17.85 20.69 30.91
C ARG A 357 16.45 20.34 30.44
N LEU A 358 15.45 20.44 31.32
CA LEU A 358 14.08 20.09 31.00
C LEU A 358 13.48 21.09 30.00
N THR A 359 13.66 22.39 30.23
CA THR A 359 13.17 23.44 29.33
C THR A 359 13.79 23.32 27.93
N ARG A 360 15.10 23.05 27.84
CA ARG A 360 15.76 22.79 26.56
C ARG A 360 15.25 21.52 25.88
N ALA A 361 15.10 20.42 26.62
CA ALA A 361 14.57 19.17 26.09
C ALA A 361 13.15 19.36 25.54
N THR A 362 12.26 19.96 26.34
CA THR A 362 10.91 20.31 25.92
C THR A 362 10.88 21.18 24.66
N THR A 363 11.71 22.22 24.61
CA THR A 363 11.79 23.11 23.43
C THR A 363 12.20 22.34 22.17
N LEU A 364 13.21 21.48 22.26
CA LEU A 364 13.65 20.65 21.14
C LEU A 364 12.56 19.65 20.70
N THR A 365 11.87 19.03 21.66
CA THR A 365 10.75 18.12 21.36
C THR A 365 9.63 18.85 20.62
N LEU A 366 9.27 20.06 21.06
CA LEU A 366 8.22 20.85 20.40
C LEU A 366 8.60 21.25 18.97
N PHE A 367 9.85 21.69 18.73
CA PHE A 367 10.32 21.98 17.37
C PHE A 367 10.37 20.73 16.49
N PHE A 368 10.78 19.59 17.05
CA PHE A 368 10.77 18.31 16.33
C PHE A 368 9.36 17.95 15.91
N LEU A 369 8.39 17.96 16.84
CA LEU A 369 6.99 17.69 16.53
C LEU A 369 6.46 18.68 15.48
N ALA A 370 6.74 19.98 15.63
CA ALA A 370 6.34 20.97 14.64
C ALA A 370 6.90 20.69 13.23
N GLY A 371 8.17 20.29 13.13
CA GLY A 371 8.78 19.89 11.87
C GLY A 371 8.08 18.67 11.24
N VAL A 372 7.70 17.69 12.05
CA VAL A 372 6.98 16.51 11.54
C VAL A 372 5.57 16.87 11.05
N ALA A 373 4.86 17.81 11.71
CA ALA A 373 3.60 18.34 11.19
C ALA A 373 3.73 18.94 9.79
N VAL A 374 4.80 19.70 9.56
CA VAL A 374 5.06 20.37 8.29
C VAL A 374 5.40 19.35 7.21
N VAL A 375 6.31 18.42 7.50
CA VAL A 375 6.67 17.34 6.57
C VAL A 375 5.42 16.56 6.19
N SER A 376 4.62 16.15 7.18
CA SER A 376 3.36 15.44 6.99
C SER A 376 2.41 16.19 6.07
N ALA A 377 2.12 17.47 6.35
CA ALA A 377 1.23 18.29 5.51
C ALA A 377 1.78 18.53 4.09
N SER A 378 3.10 18.60 3.92
CA SER A 378 3.72 18.75 2.59
C SER A 378 3.81 17.46 1.78
N THR A 379 3.57 16.31 2.42
CA THR A 379 3.75 14.98 1.83
C THR A 379 2.47 14.16 1.80
N THR A 380 1.31 14.76 2.09
CA THR A 380 0.00 14.16 1.84
C THR A 380 -0.20 13.99 0.33
N ALA A 381 0.32 12.90 -0.22
CA ALA A 381 -0.07 12.37 -1.51
C ALA A 381 -1.18 11.33 -1.29
N ASP A 382 -2.11 11.22 -2.25
CA ASP A 382 -3.20 10.24 -2.24
C ASP A 382 -2.65 8.81 -2.18
N SER A 383 -2.43 8.30 -0.98
CA SER A 383 -2.20 6.89 -0.77
C SER A 383 -3.54 6.18 -0.81
N SER A 384 -3.93 5.71 -2.00
CA SER A 384 -5.08 4.83 -2.24
C SER A 384 -4.88 3.39 -1.73
N LEU A 385 -3.92 3.18 -0.82
CA LEU A 385 -3.59 1.88 -0.26
C LEU A 385 -4.60 1.53 0.83
N LEU A 386 -5.79 1.10 0.37
CA LEU A 386 -6.91 0.51 1.11
C LEU A 386 -6.56 -0.88 1.68
N GLY A 387 -5.40 -1.00 2.33
CA GLY A 387 -5.03 -2.15 3.13
C GLY A 387 -5.27 -1.83 4.60
N GLU A 388 -6.43 -2.28 5.11
CA GLU A 388 -6.86 -2.34 6.52
C GLU A 388 -6.07 -1.49 7.53
N LEU A 389 -6.55 -0.28 7.81
CA LEU A 389 -6.10 0.57 8.90
C LEU A 389 -6.62 0.06 10.27
N GLN A 390 -6.33 -1.20 10.62
CA GLN A 390 -6.89 -1.87 11.81
C GLN A 390 -6.62 -1.13 13.14
N LEU A 391 -5.62 -0.25 13.21
CA LEU A 391 -5.31 0.50 14.44
C LEU A 391 -6.20 1.73 14.68
N TYR A 392 -6.80 2.33 13.64
CA TYR A 392 -7.65 3.49 13.81
C TYR A 392 -9.12 3.05 13.96
N PRO A 393 -9.89 3.61 14.91
CA PRO A 393 -11.30 3.29 15.07
C PRO A 393 -12.06 3.42 13.74
N SER A 394 -12.78 2.38 13.33
CA SER A 394 -13.55 2.37 12.07
C SER A 394 -14.54 3.53 11.98
N GLY A 395 -15.05 4.04 13.11
CA GLY A 395 -15.94 5.20 13.17
C GLY A 395 -15.33 6.55 12.73
N LEU A 396 -14.02 6.62 12.46
CA LEU A 396 -13.37 7.80 11.86
C LEU A 396 -13.51 7.83 10.32
N PHE A 397 -13.92 6.72 9.73
CA PHE A 397 -14.08 6.55 8.29
C PHE A 397 -15.57 6.37 7.94
N VAL A 398 -16.00 7.00 6.84
CA VAL A 398 -17.28 6.71 6.18
C VAL A 398 -17.21 5.27 5.64
N LYS A 399 -18.36 4.64 5.37
CA LYS A 399 -18.45 3.30 4.73
C LYS A 399 -17.57 3.15 3.48
N ASP A 400 -17.20 4.25 2.83
CA ASP A 400 -16.39 4.28 1.60
C ASP A 400 -14.91 4.67 1.84
N GLY A 401 -14.42 4.67 3.09
CA GLY A 401 -13.00 4.92 3.42
C GLY A 401 -12.56 6.40 3.40
N THR A 402 -13.47 7.34 3.20
CA THR A 402 -13.24 8.79 3.34
C THR A 402 -13.35 9.21 4.81
N LEU A 403 -12.53 10.16 5.29
CA LEU A 403 -12.63 10.62 6.69
C LEU A 403 -13.91 11.44 6.88
N VAL A 404 -14.71 11.11 7.91
CA VAL A 404 -16.00 11.77 8.22
C VAL A 404 -15.82 13.25 8.58
N SER A 405 -14.68 13.61 9.16
CA SER A 405 -14.30 15.02 9.34
C SER A 405 -12.78 15.14 9.21
N ALA A 406 -12.33 15.98 8.27
CA ALA A 406 -10.95 16.45 8.29
C ALA A 406 -10.87 17.40 9.49
N GLY A 407 -10.21 16.97 10.58
CA GLY A 407 -9.89 17.85 11.68
C GLY A 407 -9.10 19.08 11.21
N ILE A 408 -8.67 19.92 12.14
CA ILE A 408 -7.77 21.03 11.83
C ILE A 408 -6.51 20.49 11.14
N SER A 409 -6.08 21.16 10.07
CA SER A 409 -4.84 20.87 9.35
C SER A 409 -3.65 20.73 10.32
N PRO A 410 -2.78 19.72 10.15
CA PRO A 410 -1.59 19.53 10.98
C PRO A 410 -0.68 20.75 11.10
N LEU A 411 -0.71 21.66 10.11
CA LEU A 411 0.05 22.90 10.11
C LEU A 411 -0.31 23.81 11.29
N TRP A 412 -1.57 23.82 11.76
CA TRP A 412 -1.97 24.60 12.93
C TRP A 412 -1.35 24.07 14.22
N TYR A 413 -1.24 22.74 14.37
CA TYR A 413 -0.48 22.15 15.46
C TYR A 413 1.00 22.52 15.35
N GLY A 414 1.58 22.44 14.14
CA GLY A 414 2.96 22.85 13.90
C GLY A 414 3.23 24.31 14.30
N LEU A 415 2.32 25.22 13.95
CA LEU A 415 2.35 26.62 14.33
C LEU A 415 2.28 26.79 15.86
N ALA A 416 1.31 26.16 16.51
CA ALA A 416 1.12 26.24 17.96
C ALA A 416 2.35 25.73 18.73
N LEU A 417 2.87 24.56 18.34
CA LEU A 417 4.05 23.95 18.95
C LEU A 417 5.31 24.83 18.76
N THR A 418 5.48 25.41 17.58
CA THR A 418 6.58 26.36 17.29
C THR A 418 6.47 27.62 18.14
N GLY A 419 5.27 28.20 18.25
CA GLY A 419 5.01 29.36 19.11
C GLY A 419 5.34 29.10 20.58
N SER A 420 4.95 27.94 21.10
CA SER A 420 5.29 27.51 22.46
C SER A 420 6.80 27.31 22.66
N ALA A 421 7.48 26.69 21.69
CA ALA A 421 8.92 26.45 21.75
C ALA A 421 9.72 27.77 21.75
N LEU A 422 9.35 28.72 20.89
CA LEU A 422 9.94 30.05 20.86
C LEU A 422 9.72 30.79 22.18
N THR A 423 8.50 30.74 22.72
CA THR A 423 8.16 31.38 23.99
C THR A 423 9.00 30.80 25.14
N LEU A 424 9.16 29.49 25.22
CA LEU A 424 10.03 28.84 26.22
C LEU A 424 11.50 29.23 26.05
N THR A 425 11.98 29.32 24.81
CA THR A 425 13.37 29.74 24.52
C THR A 425 13.62 31.17 24.98
N ILE A 426 12.67 32.08 24.74
CA ILE A 426 12.76 33.49 25.14
C ILE A 426 12.74 33.63 26.68
N LEU A 427 11.87 32.86 27.36
CA LEU A 427 11.68 32.98 28.80
C LEU A 427 12.77 32.32 29.63
N TYR A 428 13.24 31.14 29.20
CA TYR A 428 14.08 30.23 30.00
C TYR A 428 15.39 29.83 29.32
N GLY A 429 15.66 30.31 28.10
CA GLY A 429 16.96 30.15 27.46
C GLY A 429 18.08 30.72 28.34
N ALA A 430 19.18 29.98 28.47
CA ALA A 430 20.36 30.47 29.17
C ALA A 430 20.82 31.78 28.50
N PRO A 431 21.26 32.79 29.28
CA PRO A 431 21.82 34.02 28.72
C PRO A 431 23.00 33.64 27.81
N PRO A 432 22.90 33.82 26.49
CA PRO A 432 23.99 33.45 25.59
C PRO A 432 25.14 34.42 25.78
N ALA A 433 26.37 33.98 25.50
CA ALA A 433 27.44 34.91 25.17
C ALA A 433 26.95 35.81 24.01
N ARG A 434 27.02 37.15 24.18
CA ARG A 434 26.31 38.19 23.39
C ARG A 434 26.25 37.99 21.86
N ARG A 435 27.19 37.29 21.23
CA ARG A 435 27.29 37.13 19.76
C ARG A 435 26.39 36.06 19.15
N THR A 436 26.09 34.95 19.82
CA THR A 436 25.31 33.84 19.25
C THR A 436 23.79 34.05 19.32
N ARG A 437 23.32 35.04 20.08
CA ARG A 437 21.88 35.30 20.27
C ARG A 437 21.18 35.82 19.01
N ARG A 438 21.86 36.63 18.20
CA ARG A 438 21.26 37.21 16.97
C ARG A 438 21.10 36.18 15.86
N GLN A 439 22.10 35.32 15.65
CA GLN A 439 22.05 34.31 14.59
C GLN A 439 21.01 33.23 14.89
N VAL A 440 20.92 32.73 16.12
CA VAL A 440 19.91 31.71 16.47
C VAL A 440 18.51 32.29 16.43
N LEU A 441 18.28 33.51 16.93
CA LEU A 441 16.97 34.16 16.82
C LEU A 441 16.59 34.45 15.37
N LEU A 442 17.51 34.91 14.52
CA LEU A 442 17.23 35.17 13.11
C LEU A 442 16.89 33.90 12.34
N VAL A 443 17.63 32.80 12.57
CA VAL A 443 17.34 31.53 11.91
C VAL A 443 16.01 30.95 12.42
N SER A 444 15.76 30.97 13.73
CA SER A 444 14.48 30.50 14.28
C SER A 444 13.29 31.36 13.85
N LEU A 445 13.47 32.68 13.73
CA LEU A 445 12.45 33.60 13.25
C LEU A 445 12.21 33.41 11.75
N ALA A 446 13.26 33.27 10.94
CA ALA A 446 13.15 33.04 9.51
C ALA A 446 12.38 31.73 9.24
N VAL A 447 12.76 30.64 9.91
CA VAL A 447 12.04 29.35 9.82
C VAL A 447 10.59 29.50 10.27
N ALA A 448 10.32 30.18 11.39
CA ALA A 448 8.95 30.40 11.86
C ALA A 448 8.11 31.24 10.89
N VAL A 449 8.68 32.29 10.30
CA VAL A 449 8.00 33.13 9.31
C VAL A 449 7.68 32.32 8.06
N THR A 450 8.63 31.53 7.54
CA THR A 450 8.36 30.63 6.41
C THR A 450 7.24 29.64 6.73
N LEU A 451 7.22 29.09 7.95
CA LEU A 451 6.17 28.17 8.40
C LEU A 451 4.79 28.84 8.61
N CYS A 452 4.75 30.12 8.97
CA CYS A 452 3.50 30.88 9.13
C CYS A 452 2.79 31.20 7.81
N PHE A 453 3.49 31.25 6.67
CA PHE A 453 2.90 31.61 5.36
C PHE A 453 2.40 30.41 4.54
N ILE A 454 2.78 29.18 4.89
CA ILE A 454 2.35 27.96 4.18
C ILE A 454 0.83 27.70 4.29
N PRO A 455 0.15 27.91 5.44
CA PRO A 455 -1.30 27.64 5.56
C PRO A 455 -2.19 28.53 4.68
N ALA A 456 -1.69 29.70 4.25
CA ALA A 456 -2.45 30.62 3.38
C ALA A 456 -2.41 30.20 1.90
N ALA A 457 -1.40 29.43 1.48
CA ALA A 457 -1.30 28.88 0.13
C ALA A 457 -2.21 27.64 -0.07
N ASP A 458 -2.61 26.99 1.02
CA ASP A 458 -3.33 25.72 1.03
C ASP A 458 -4.87 25.87 0.89
N GLN A 459 -5.38 27.09 0.64
CA GLN A 459 -6.81 27.36 0.47
C GLN A 459 -7.21 27.79 -0.94
N ALA A 460 -6.68 27.13 -1.98
CA ALA A 460 -7.30 27.22 -3.31
C ALA A 460 -8.59 26.38 -3.35
N ARG A 461 -9.65 26.87 -2.70
CA ARG A 461 -11.00 26.28 -2.77
C ARG A 461 -11.57 26.52 -4.17
N GLY A 462 -11.50 25.52 -5.04
CA GLY A 462 -12.28 25.44 -6.28
C GLY A 462 -13.21 24.22 -6.25
N PRO A 463 -14.22 24.16 -7.13
CA PRO A 463 -15.03 22.95 -7.31
C PRO A 463 -14.13 21.77 -7.71
N VAL A 464 -14.50 20.58 -7.22
CA VAL A 464 -13.77 19.32 -7.41
C VAL A 464 -14.81 18.28 -7.83
N ILE A 465 -14.78 17.87 -9.10
CA ILE A 465 -15.61 16.77 -9.59
C ILE A 465 -15.01 15.44 -9.10
N THR A 466 -15.76 14.67 -8.34
CA THR A 466 -15.25 13.41 -7.78
C THR A 466 -15.16 12.30 -8.83
N ALA A 467 -14.36 11.26 -8.58
CA ALA A 467 -14.31 10.10 -9.47
C ALA A 467 -15.70 9.43 -9.64
N GLN A 468 -16.51 9.42 -8.58
CA GLN A 468 -17.88 8.91 -8.60
C GLN A 468 -18.82 9.76 -9.45
N GLU A 469 -18.63 11.09 -9.48
CA GLU A 469 -19.36 11.98 -10.40
C GLU A 469 -18.95 11.79 -11.88
N CYS A 470 -17.83 11.09 -12.11
CA CYS A 470 -17.31 10.75 -13.42
C CYS A 470 -17.65 9.32 -13.86
N ASP A 471 -18.29 8.52 -13.01
CA ASP A 471 -18.74 7.20 -13.39
C ASP A 471 -19.88 7.33 -14.41
N PRO A 472 -19.87 6.49 -15.47
CA PRO A 472 -20.98 6.48 -16.39
C PRO A 472 -22.27 6.13 -15.62
N PRO A 473 -23.41 6.75 -15.95
CA PRO A 473 -24.70 6.38 -15.36
C PRO A 473 -24.90 4.87 -15.52
N GLU A 474 -25.39 4.21 -14.48
CA GLU A 474 -25.69 2.77 -14.54
C GLU A 474 -26.66 2.51 -15.70
N ARG A 475 -26.54 1.35 -16.38
CA ARG A 475 -27.28 1.06 -17.64
C ARG A 475 -28.80 1.25 -17.56
N TRP A 476 -29.38 1.30 -16.36
CA TRP A 476 -30.82 1.48 -16.10
C TRP A 476 -31.24 2.92 -15.81
N GLU A 477 -30.32 3.89 -15.74
CA GLU A 477 -30.67 5.31 -15.60
C GLU A 477 -31.19 5.87 -16.93
N LEU A 478 -32.47 6.22 -16.96
CA LEU A 478 -33.22 6.58 -18.17
C LEU A 478 -32.81 7.91 -18.83
N GLU A 479 -32.00 8.74 -18.17
CA GLU A 479 -31.50 10.00 -18.73
C GLU A 479 -30.02 10.21 -18.39
N PRO A 480 -29.11 10.00 -19.37
CA PRO A 480 -27.68 10.26 -19.17
C PRO A 480 -27.47 11.75 -18.92
N ARG A 481 -26.80 12.09 -17.81
CA ARG A 481 -26.41 13.48 -17.52
C ARG A 481 -25.44 13.98 -18.60
N GLU A 482 -25.82 15.04 -19.31
CA GLU A 482 -24.92 15.68 -20.27
C GLU A 482 -23.79 16.43 -19.55
N LEU A 483 -22.61 15.82 -19.50
CA LEU A 483 -21.38 16.49 -19.05
C LEU A 483 -20.88 17.48 -20.11
N THR A 484 -20.47 18.67 -19.67
CA THR A 484 -19.77 19.63 -20.54
C THR A 484 -18.42 19.06 -21.01
N ALA A 485 -17.86 19.61 -22.08
CA ALA A 485 -16.62 19.10 -22.65
C ALA A 485 -15.42 19.20 -21.68
N GLU A 486 -15.39 20.24 -20.83
CA GLU A 486 -14.38 20.39 -19.77
C GLU A 486 -14.56 19.35 -18.65
N GLN A 487 -15.81 19.03 -18.28
CA GLN A 487 -16.09 17.99 -17.28
C GLN A 487 -15.73 16.59 -17.80
N LYS A 488 -16.06 16.29 -19.06
CA LYS A 488 -15.64 15.05 -19.74
C LYS A 488 -14.12 14.92 -19.74
N PHE A 489 -13.40 16.02 -19.98
CA PHE A 489 -11.95 16.05 -19.89
C PHE A 489 -11.44 15.77 -18.47
N VAL A 490 -11.96 16.46 -17.45
CA VAL A 490 -11.59 16.21 -16.05
C VAL A 490 -11.84 14.75 -15.67
N CYS A 491 -12.98 14.19 -16.05
CA CYS A 491 -13.32 12.79 -15.80
C CYS A 491 -12.37 11.81 -16.49
N SER A 492 -11.97 12.08 -17.74
CA SER A 492 -11.01 11.23 -18.44
C SER A 492 -9.63 11.15 -17.76
N LEU A 493 -9.24 12.19 -17.01
CA LEU A 493 -7.97 12.25 -16.28
C LEU A 493 -8.05 11.72 -14.85
N ARG A 494 -9.24 11.69 -14.25
CA ARG A 494 -9.49 11.13 -12.91
C ARG A 494 -9.73 9.61 -12.95
N GLN A 495 -10.20 9.06 -14.08
CA GLN A 495 -10.36 7.61 -14.22
C GLN A 495 -9.00 6.88 -14.26
N PRO A 496 -8.81 5.82 -13.45
CA PRO A 496 -7.51 5.20 -13.19
C PRO A 496 -6.83 4.56 -14.41
N ASP A 497 -7.62 4.23 -15.44
CA ASP A 497 -7.19 3.41 -16.58
C ASP A 497 -6.93 4.21 -17.86
N ARG A 498 -7.15 5.54 -17.88
CA ARG A 498 -7.18 6.32 -19.14
C ARG A 498 -6.28 7.58 -19.19
N GLY A 499 -5.56 7.91 -18.12
CA GLY A 499 -4.88 9.22 -17.99
C GLY A 499 -3.37 9.23 -18.28
N LEU A 500 -2.90 10.29 -18.97
CA LEU A 500 -1.46 10.62 -19.19
C LEU A 500 -0.72 11.04 -17.91
N ARG A 501 -1.45 11.40 -16.85
CA ARG A 501 -0.95 11.71 -15.52
C ARG A 501 -2.11 11.71 -14.53
N ARG A 502 -1.99 11.02 -13.41
CA ARG A 502 -3.00 11.02 -12.34
C ARG A 502 -2.92 12.34 -11.56
N PHE A 503 -4.03 13.07 -11.52
CA PHE A 503 -4.24 14.15 -10.56
C PHE A 503 -4.85 13.57 -9.29
N SER A 504 -4.57 14.18 -8.14
CA SER A 504 -5.26 13.82 -6.89
C SER A 504 -6.76 14.07 -7.04
N ASP A 505 -7.60 13.24 -6.41
CA ASP A 505 -9.05 13.46 -6.37
C ASP A 505 -9.41 14.79 -5.72
N THR A 506 -8.52 15.34 -4.90
CA THR A 506 -8.68 16.65 -4.25
C THR A 506 -8.22 17.84 -5.10
N THR A 507 -7.63 17.58 -6.27
CA THR A 507 -7.15 18.65 -7.16
C THR A 507 -8.35 19.46 -7.66
N PRO A 508 -8.33 20.81 -7.57
CA PRO A 508 -9.38 21.63 -8.14
C PRO A 508 -9.49 21.48 -9.66
N ASP A 509 -10.71 21.41 -10.19
CA ASP A 509 -10.96 21.17 -11.63
C ASP A 509 -10.27 22.18 -12.53
N GLN A 510 -10.22 23.45 -12.08
CA GLN A 510 -9.51 24.53 -12.78
C GLN A 510 -8.02 24.25 -12.99
N VAL A 511 -7.36 23.54 -12.08
CA VAL A 511 -5.93 23.16 -12.23
C VAL A 511 -5.79 22.08 -13.28
N VAL A 512 -6.70 21.10 -13.28
CA VAL A 512 -6.75 20.02 -14.27
C VAL A 512 -7.02 20.59 -15.67
N ILE A 513 -8.01 21.49 -15.79
CA ILE A 513 -8.35 22.16 -17.05
C ILE A 513 -7.19 23.04 -17.53
N ALA A 514 -6.54 23.80 -16.65
CA ALA A 514 -5.38 24.61 -17.01
C ALA A 514 -4.22 23.75 -17.54
N TYR A 515 -3.97 22.60 -16.92
CA TYR A 515 -3.01 21.63 -17.42
C TYR A 515 -3.42 21.08 -18.81
N GLY A 516 -4.68 20.76 -19.00
CA GLY A 516 -5.22 20.33 -20.29
C GLY A 516 -5.04 21.36 -21.40
N ARG A 517 -5.28 22.64 -21.12
CA ARG A 517 -5.07 23.74 -22.08
C ARG A 517 -3.59 23.88 -22.43
N TRP A 518 -2.70 23.79 -21.44
CA TRP A 518 -1.25 23.77 -21.69
C TRP A 518 -0.83 22.57 -22.57
N MET A 519 -1.39 21.38 -22.33
CA MET A 519 -1.17 20.21 -23.17
C MET A 519 -1.74 20.39 -24.59
N CYS A 520 -2.87 21.08 -24.76
CA CYS A 520 -3.40 21.41 -26.07
C CYS A 520 -2.48 22.35 -26.86
N GLU A 521 -1.82 23.31 -26.20
CA GLU A 521 -0.79 24.13 -26.85
C GLU A 521 0.38 23.27 -27.33
N LEU A 522 0.87 22.36 -26.48
CA LEU A 522 1.94 21.42 -26.83
C LEU A 522 1.55 20.52 -28.01
N TYR A 523 0.33 19.96 -27.97
CA TYR A 523 -0.25 19.15 -29.05
C TYR A 523 -0.36 19.92 -30.36
N THR A 524 -0.75 21.20 -30.28
CA THR A 524 -0.94 22.08 -31.44
C THR A 524 0.40 22.47 -32.08
N ARG A 525 1.45 22.66 -31.28
CA ARG A 525 2.80 22.99 -31.77
C ARG A 525 3.48 21.81 -32.46
N ASP A 526 3.20 20.58 -32.04
CA ASP A 526 3.75 19.36 -32.64
C ASP A 526 5.28 19.31 -32.69
N ASP A 527 5.95 19.86 -31.65
CA ASP A 527 7.41 19.80 -31.56
C ASP A 527 7.87 18.46 -30.95
N PRO A 528 8.55 17.59 -31.72
CA PRO A 528 9.00 16.29 -31.23
C PRO A 528 10.00 16.40 -30.06
N ARG A 529 10.76 17.49 -29.95
CA ARG A 529 11.72 17.68 -28.85
C ARG A 529 11.01 17.98 -27.53
N GLU A 530 9.93 18.77 -27.57
CA GLU A 530 9.13 19.05 -26.38
C GLU A 530 8.35 17.80 -25.95
N LEU A 531 7.72 17.09 -26.89
CA LEU A 531 7.03 15.84 -26.62
C LEU A 531 7.97 14.77 -26.02
N ALA A 532 9.19 14.64 -26.55
CA ALA A 532 10.21 13.74 -26.01
C ALA A 532 10.67 14.12 -24.60
N ARG A 533 10.80 15.43 -24.29
CA ARG A 533 11.16 15.92 -22.95
C ARG A 533 10.13 15.50 -21.90
N TRP A 534 8.85 15.49 -22.28
CA TRP A 534 7.75 15.08 -21.41
C TRP A 534 7.43 13.59 -21.48
N LYS A 535 8.11 12.83 -22.36
CA LYS A 535 7.88 11.40 -22.63
C LYS A 535 6.43 11.10 -23.02
N VAL A 536 5.82 12.00 -23.79
CA VAL A 536 4.42 11.86 -24.24
C VAL A 536 4.37 11.68 -25.75
N ASN A 537 3.60 10.69 -26.21
CA ASN A 537 3.29 10.52 -27.63
C ASN A 537 2.08 11.39 -28.02
N ARG A 538 2.18 12.11 -29.14
CA ARG A 538 1.08 12.92 -29.67
C ARG A 538 -0.18 12.10 -29.91
N ALA A 539 -0.05 10.87 -30.42
CA ALA A 539 -1.22 10.00 -30.65
C ALA A 539 -1.98 9.70 -29.34
N ALA A 540 -1.26 9.50 -28.24
CA ALA A 540 -1.85 9.26 -26.92
C ALA A 540 -2.58 10.49 -26.34
N LEU A 541 -2.31 11.70 -26.87
CA LEU A 541 -2.99 12.94 -26.48
C LEU A 541 -4.26 13.22 -27.26
N THR A 542 -4.45 12.61 -28.44
CA THR A 542 -5.53 12.98 -29.37
C THR A 542 -6.91 12.75 -28.75
N TYR A 543 -7.20 11.57 -28.21
CA TYR A 543 -8.50 11.29 -27.59
C TYR A 543 -8.73 12.04 -26.28
N PRO A 544 -7.78 12.06 -25.30
CA PRO A 544 -8.00 12.79 -24.05
C PRO A 544 -8.22 14.28 -24.26
N LEU A 545 -7.52 14.91 -25.21
CA LEU A 545 -7.64 16.36 -25.44
C LEU A 545 -8.83 16.75 -26.32
N ALA A 546 -9.51 15.83 -27.00
CA ALA A 546 -10.57 16.15 -27.95
C ALA A 546 -11.70 17.00 -27.34
N GLY A 547 -11.98 16.86 -26.04
CA GLY A 547 -13.00 17.68 -25.35
C GLY A 547 -12.62 19.15 -25.18
N ILE A 548 -11.33 19.49 -25.14
CA ILE A 548 -10.85 20.85 -24.82
C ILE A 548 -9.94 21.44 -25.91
N CYS A 549 -9.58 20.65 -26.92
CA CYS A 549 -8.60 21.01 -27.94
C CYS A 549 -9.19 20.86 -29.35
N PRO A 550 -9.51 21.97 -30.05
CA PRO A 550 -10.17 21.92 -31.37
C PRO A 550 -9.41 21.12 -32.42
N ARG A 551 -8.07 21.16 -32.43
CA ARG A 551 -7.26 20.36 -33.36
C ARG A 551 -7.36 18.86 -33.11
N ALA A 552 -7.33 18.45 -31.85
CA ALA A 552 -7.46 17.03 -31.50
C ALA A 552 -8.89 16.54 -31.82
N ALA A 553 -9.91 17.37 -31.54
CA ALA A 553 -11.29 17.08 -31.90
C ALA A 553 -11.48 16.87 -33.41
N ALA A 554 -10.84 17.69 -34.26
CA ALA A 554 -10.91 17.54 -35.70
C ALA A 554 -10.35 16.19 -36.20
N VAL A 555 -9.27 15.70 -35.59
CA VAL A 555 -8.69 14.39 -35.91
C VAL A 555 -9.64 13.26 -35.51
N VAL A 556 -10.15 13.28 -34.27
CA VAL A 556 -11.10 12.27 -33.77
C VAL A 556 -12.39 12.24 -34.60
N ASN A 557 -12.90 13.41 -35.00
CA ASN A 557 -14.09 13.49 -35.83
C ASN A 557 -13.86 12.99 -37.27
N ALA A 558 -12.68 13.23 -37.84
CA ALA A 558 -12.33 12.73 -39.16
C ALA A 558 -12.21 11.20 -39.17
N GLU A 559 -11.56 10.62 -38.15
CA GLU A 559 -11.44 9.18 -37.96
C GLU A 559 -12.81 8.52 -37.76
N ARG A 560 -13.67 9.09 -36.91
CA ARG A 560 -15.05 8.60 -36.73
C ARG A 560 -15.84 8.64 -38.05
N ALA A 561 -15.74 9.72 -38.81
CA ALA A 561 -16.42 9.84 -40.11
C ALA A 561 -15.87 8.87 -41.18
N GLU A 562 -14.65 8.38 -41.04
CA GLU A 562 -14.10 7.30 -41.87
C GLU A 562 -14.65 5.94 -41.45
N GLN A 563 -14.62 5.63 -40.16
CA GLN A 563 -15.22 4.41 -39.60
C GLN A 563 -16.72 4.30 -39.90
N ASP A 564 -17.47 5.39 -39.79
CA ASP A 564 -18.90 5.42 -40.11
C ASP A 564 -19.16 5.11 -41.60
N ARG A 565 -18.25 5.54 -42.50
CA ARG A 565 -18.34 5.23 -43.93
C ARG A 565 -18.04 3.77 -44.21
N GLU A 566 -16.97 3.23 -43.60
CA GLU A 566 -16.61 1.81 -43.72
C GLU A 566 -17.72 0.91 -43.19
N LEU A 567 -18.28 1.23 -42.02
CA LEU A 567 -19.41 0.49 -41.44
C LEU A 567 -20.64 0.51 -42.34
N ALA A 568 -20.98 1.68 -42.92
CA ALA A 568 -22.09 1.79 -43.86
C ALA A 568 -21.85 0.97 -45.14
N GLU A 569 -20.61 0.92 -45.63
CA GLU A 569 -20.23 0.11 -46.78
C GLU A 569 -20.33 -1.40 -46.49
N MET A 570 -19.86 -1.85 -45.32
CA MET A 570 -19.97 -3.23 -44.84
C MET A 570 -21.44 -3.65 -44.70
N GLN A 571 -22.26 -2.84 -44.02
CA GLN A 571 -23.70 -3.11 -43.86
C GLN A 571 -24.42 -3.20 -45.22
N ALA A 572 -24.10 -2.30 -46.15
CA ALA A 572 -24.67 -2.35 -47.49
C ALA A 572 -24.20 -3.59 -48.28
N ASP A 573 -23.00 -4.10 -48.02
CA ASP A 573 -22.52 -5.33 -48.64
C ASP A 573 -23.18 -6.59 -48.10
N ALA A 574 -23.30 -6.70 -46.79
CA ALA A 574 -24.05 -7.76 -46.13
C ALA A 574 -25.50 -7.81 -46.63
N GLN A 575 -26.12 -6.64 -46.82
CA GLN A 575 -27.46 -6.54 -47.41
C GLN A 575 -27.50 -7.09 -48.85
N ARG A 576 -26.53 -6.72 -49.70
CA ARG A 576 -26.42 -7.25 -51.08
C ARG A 576 -26.22 -8.77 -51.09
N MET A 577 -25.42 -9.29 -50.17
CA MET A 577 -25.20 -10.72 -50.00
C MET A 577 -26.53 -11.44 -49.72
N CYS A 578 -27.30 -10.94 -48.75
CA CYS A 578 -28.60 -11.52 -48.45
C CYS A 578 -29.60 -11.35 -49.58
N ASP A 579 -29.63 -10.22 -50.30
CA ASP A 579 -30.52 -10.02 -51.45
C ASP A 579 -30.22 -10.97 -52.62
N ALA A 580 -28.94 -11.27 -52.87
CA ALA A 580 -28.48 -12.18 -53.93
C ALA A 580 -28.83 -13.65 -53.63
N THR A 581 -29.10 -13.98 -52.38
CA THR A 581 -29.40 -15.35 -51.95
C THR A 581 -30.70 -15.86 -52.61
N PRO A 582 -30.74 -17.10 -53.15
CA PRO A 582 -31.91 -17.62 -53.82
C PRO A 582 -33.12 -17.66 -52.90
N HIS A 583 -34.25 -17.15 -53.38
CA HIS A 583 -35.52 -17.17 -52.65
C HIS A 583 -36.06 -18.60 -52.57
N HIS A 584 -36.48 -19.03 -51.39
CA HIS A 584 -37.21 -20.28 -51.23
C HIS A 584 -38.56 -20.19 -51.96
N ARG A 585 -38.95 -21.25 -52.67
CA ARG A 585 -40.23 -21.35 -53.38
C ARG A 585 -41.04 -22.50 -52.77
N PRO A 586 -41.87 -22.23 -51.75
CA PRO A 586 -42.63 -23.27 -51.08
C PRO A 586 -43.46 -24.12 -52.04
N ARG A 587 -43.33 -25.45 -51.97
CA ARG A 587 -44.19 -26.39 -52.72
C ARG A 587 -45.64 -26.42 -52.23
N VAL A 588 -45.86 -25.95 -51.00
CA VAL A 588 -47.17 -25.81 -50.37
C VAL A 588 -47.27 -24.38 -49.85
N LYS A 589 -48.45 -23.78 -49.89
CA LYS A 589 -48.66 -22.43 -49.36
C LYS A 589 -48.41 -22.40 -47.84
N PRO A 590 -47.43 -21.62 -47.33
CA PRO A 590 -47.23 -21.43 -45.90
C PRO A 590 -48.37 -20.59 -45.31
N ALA A 591 -48.64 -20.78 -44.01
CA ALA A 591 -49.54 -19.92 -43.24
C ALA A 591 -48.90 -18.56 -42.96
N LYS A 592 -47.58 -18.55 -42.69
CA LYS A 592 -46.75 -17.35 -42.51
C LYS A 592 -45.40 -17.61 -43.17
N ALA A 593 -44.89 -16.65 -43.93
CA ALA A 593 -43.54 -16.72 -44.51
C ALA A 593 -42.93 -15.32 -44.48
N ILE A 594 -41.81 -15.17 -43.79
CA ILE A 594 -41.10 -13.90 -43.63
C ILE A 594 -39.64 -14.14 -43.94
N ARG A 595 -39.11 -13.34 -44.86
CA ARG A 595 -37.67 -13.22 -45.07
C ARG A 595 -37.19 -11.99 -44.31
N MET A 596 -36.16 -12.16 -43.48
CA MET A 596 -35.55 -11.03 -42.79
C MET A 596 -34.96 -10.08 -43.83
N LYS A 597 -35.30 -8.80 -43.73
CA LYS A 597 -34.80 -7.79 -44.67
C LYS A 597 -33.33 -7.53 -44.41
N GLU A 598 -32.97 -7.32 -43.14
CA GLU A 598 -31.59 -7.07 -42.72
C GLU A 598 -30.86 -8.40 -42.48
N PRO A 599 -29.56 -8.50 -42.81
CA PRO A 599 -28.70 -9.60 -42.37
C PRO A 599 -28.77 -9.74 -40.85
N GLN A 600 -28.79 -10.98 -40.37
CA GLN A 600 -28.82 -11.26 -38.95
C GLN A 600 -27.42 -11.68 -38.50
N TRP A 601 -27.01 -11.22 -37.31
CA TRP A 601 -25.75 -11.59 -36.68
C TRP A 601 -26.04 -12.34 -35.39
N THR A 602 -25.16 -13.28 -35.02
CA THR A 602 -25.22 -13.95 -33.71
C THR A 602 -23.87 -13.82 -33.02
N ASP A 603 -23.85 -13.39 -31.77
CA ASP A 603 -22.59 -13.10 -31.07
C ASP A 603 -21.76 -14.34 -30.77
N TYR A 604 -22.41 -15.49 -30.59
CA TYR A 604 -21.75 -16.77 -30.29
C TYR A 604 -22.27 -17.94 -31.12
N GLY A 605 -22.88 -17.65 -32.27
CA GLY A 605 -23.31 -18.68 -33.21
C GLY A 605 -24.63 -19.36 -32.84
N VAL A 606 -25.52 -18.72 -32.08
CA VAL A 606 -26.74 -19.35 -31.58
C VAL A 606 -27.96 -18.44 -31.70
N LEU A 607 -29.05 -19.00 -32.19
CA LEU A 607 -30.41 -18.45 -32.08
C LEU A 607 -31.22 -19.36 -31.17
N GLN A 608 -31.84 -18.83 -30.12
CA GLN A 608 -32.52 -19.62 -29.10
C GLN A 608 -33.86 -19.04 -28.69
N THR A 609 -34.81 -19.89 -28.33
CA THR A 609 -36.10 -19.48 -27.75
C THR A 609 -36.20 -20.01 -26.33
N TYR A 610 -36.74 -19.21 -25.43
CA TYR A 610 -37.09 -19.59 -24.07
C TYR A 610 -38.56 -19.23 -23.83
N GLU A 611 -39.42 -20.26 -23.82
CA GLU A 611 -40.84 -20.09 -23.51
C GLU A 611 -41.17 -20.32 -22.03
N ASP A 612 -40.20 -20.80 -21.24
CA ASP A 612 -40.34 -21.11 -19.82
C ASP A 612 -39.28 -20.35 -19.00
N GLU A 613 -39.72 -19.52 -18.05
CA GLU A 613 -38.84 -18.71 -17.20
C GLU A 613 -37.99 -19.57 -16.23
N GLU A 614 -38.41 -20.81 -15.94
CA GLU A 614 -37.68 -21.73 -15.05
C GLU A 614 -36.65 -22.60 -15.77
N ALA A 615 -36.61 -22.56 -17.11
CA ALA A 615 -35.69 -23.38 -17.90
C ALA A 615 -34.31 -22.71 -18.05
N GLU A 616 -33.49 -22.76 -17.00
CA GLU A 616 -32.02 -22.55 -17.07
C GLU A 616 -31.32 -23.72 -17.79
N ALA A 617 -31.85 -24.15 -18.93
CA ALA A 617 -31.20 -25.16 -19.75
C ALA A 617 -30.01 -24.52 -20.46
N VAL A 618 -28.80 -24.90 -20.05
CA VAL A 618 -27.57 -24.59 -20.79
C VAL A 618 -27.78 -25.11 -22.22
N PRO A 619 -27.62 -24.27 -23.26
CA PRO A 619 -27.77 -24.71 -24.64
C PRO A 619 -26.83 -25.88 -24.90
N ASP A 620 -27.35 -26.96 -25.45
CA ASP A 620 -26.47 -28.02 -25.98
C ASP A 620 -25.80 -27.48 -27.24
N LEU A 621 -24.54 -27.03 -27.08
CA LEU A 621 -23.73 -26.44 -28.15
C LEU A 621 -23.14 -27.50 -29.09
N ASP A 622 -23.27 -28.78 -28.78
CA ASP A 622 -22.84 -29.89 -29.63
C ASP A 622 -23.96 -30.94 -29.77
N PRO A 623 -25.12 -30.56 -30.34
CA PRO A 623 -26.19 -31.50 -30.56
C PRO A 623 -25.66 -32.60 -31.47
N GLY A 624 -26.04 -33.87 -31.26
CA GLY A 624 -25.56 -34.98 -32.10
C GLY A 624 -25.84 -34.80 -33.60
N ASN A 625 -26.81 -33.97 -33.97
CA ASN A 625 -27.05 -33.54 -35.34
C ASN A 625 -26.18 -32.36 -35.80
N GLY A 626 -25.63 -31.55 -34.90
CA GLY A 626 -24.75 -30.39 -35.13
C GLY A 626 -25.43 -29.15 -35.73
N LEU A 627 -26.75 -28.96 -35.57
CA LEU A 627 -27.46 -27.78 -36.10
C LEU A 627 -28.63 -27.31 -35.22
N VAL A 628 -29.40 -28.22 -34.62
CA VAL A 628 -30.59 -27.87 -33.84
C VAL A 628 -30.65 -28.71 -32.58
N SER A 629 -30.86 -28.08 -31.43
CA SER A 629 -31.16 -28.75 -30.17
C SER A 629 -32.53 -28.32 -29.67
N THR A 630 -33.24 -29.24 -29.00
CA THR A 630 -34.58 -28.98 -28.47
C THR A 630 -34.77 -29.64 -27.12
N SER A 631 -35.39 -28.90 -26.20
CA SER A 631 -36.00 -29.40 -24.97
C SER A 631 -37.43 -28.84 -24.86
N SER A 632 -38.13 -29.13 -23.76
CA SER A 632 -39.47 -28.56 -23.55
C SER A 632 -39.35 -27.05 -23.30
N GLY A 633 -39.92 -26.22 -24.18
CA GLY A 633 -39.87 -24.76 -24.06
C GLY A 633 -38.52 -24.12 -24.44
N THR A 634 -37.52 -24.90 -24.87
CA THR A 634 -36.26 -24.38 -25.40
C THR A 634 -35.94 -24.99 -26.76
N LEU A 635 -35.64 -24.14 -27.73
CA LEU A 635 -35.16 -24.55 -29.06
C LEU A 635 -33.93 -23.71 -29.38
N THR A 636 -32.87 -24.36 -29.82
CA THR A 636 -31.57 -23.77 -30.12
C THR A 636 -31.20 -24.12 -31.55
N VAL A 637 -30.85 -23.12 -32.36
CA VAL A 637 -30.35 -23.26 -33.73
C VAL A 637 -28.93 -22.75 -33.77
N LEU A 638 -27.99 -23.65 -34.12
CA LEU A 638 -26.58 -23.34 -34.22
C LEU A 638 -26.24 -22.77 -35.59
N THR A 639 -25.31 -21.82 -35.58
CA THR A 639 -24.81 -21.06 -36.72
C THR A 639 -23.35 -20.70 -36.45
N HIS A 640 -22.66 -20.14 -37.43
CA HIS A 640 -21.31 -19.60 -37.24
C HIS A 640 -21.40 -18.15 -36.74
N SER A 641 -20.63 -17.80 -35.71
CA SER A 641 -20.62 -16.44 -35.10
C SER A 641 -20.06 -15.38 -36.04
N ASP A 642 -19.04 -15.74 -36.81
CA ASP A 642 -18.22 -14.76 -37.55
C ASP A 642 -18.81 -14.32 -38.90
N PHE A 643 -19.96 -14.88 -39.31
CA PHE A 643 -20.53 -14.65 -40.63
C PHE A 643 -22.00 -14.25 -40.57
N ASP A 644 -22.38 -13.27 -41.37
CA ASP A 644 -23.75 -12.81 -41.53
C ASP A 644 -24.69 -13.93 -41.99
N ILE A 645 -25.93 -13.87 -41.50
CA ILE A 645 -26.94 -14.91 -41.69
C ILE A 645 -28.17 -14.34 -42.39
N CYS A 646 -28.51 -14.93 -43.54
CA CYS A 646 -29.71 -14.62 -44.30
C CYS A 646 -30.83 -15.58 -43.89
N VAL A 647 -31.74 -15.10 -43.06
CA VAL A 647 -32.78 -15.92 -42.42
C VAL A 647 -34.13 -15.79 -43.13
N THR A 648 -34.76 -16.92 -43.38
CA THR A 648 -36.18 -17.03 -43.77
C THR A 648 -36.92 -17.91 -42.75
N VAL A 649 -38.04 -17.42 -42.24
CA VAL A 649 -38.91 -18.16 -41.31
C VAL A 649 -40.25 -18.47 -41.97
N GLU A 650 -40.70 -19.72 -41.87
CA GLU A 650 -41.95 -20.18 -42.47
C GLU A 650 -42.75 -21.06 -41.51
N THR A 651 -44.05 -20.78 -41.39
CA THR A 651 -44.98 -21.58 -40.58
C THR A 651 -46.01 -22.24 -41.49
N TYR A 652 -46.29 -23.53 -41.28
CA TYR A 652 -47.25 -24.30 -42.07
C TYR A 652 -48.34 -24.92 -41.21
N SER A 653 -49.55 -25.05 -41.77
CA SER A 653 -50.67 -25.75 -41.11
C SER A 653 -50.58 -27.27 -41.18
N ARG A 654 -49.71 -27.81 -42.03
CA ARG A 654 -49.48 -29.24 -42.25
C ARG A 654 -48.02 -29.48 -42.65
N ARG A 655 -47.55 -30.72 -42.50
CA ARG A 655 -46.17 -31.12 -42.85
C ARG A 655 -45.82 -30.76 -44.31
N PRO A 656 -44.85 -29.86 -44.57
CA PRO A 656 -44.39 -29.55 -45.92
C PRO A 656 -43.46 -30.67 -46.45
N PRO A 657 -43.41 -30.89 -47.78
CA PRO A 657 -42.45 -31.81 -48.41
C PRO A 657 -41.00 -31.49 -47.99
N VAL A 658 -40.15 -32.51 -47.89
CA VAL A 658 -38.73 -32.31 -47.54
C VAL A 658 -37.95 -31.88 -48.78
N GLU A 659 -37.15 -30.82 -48.65
CA GLU A 659 -36.35 -30.25 -49.72
C GLU A 659 -34.86 -30.26 -49.35
N THR A 660 -34.10 -31.25 -49.83
CA THR A 660 -32.66 -31.37 -49.55
C THR A 660 -31.78 -30.74 -50.64
N LYS A 661 -32.33 -30.48 -51.83
CA LYS A 661 -31.56 -29.96 -52.96
C LYS A 661 -31.15 -28.50 -52.70
N GLY A 662 -29.85 -28.23 -52.76
CA GLY A 662 -29.29 -26.88 -52.57
C GLY A 662 -29.16 -26.46 -51.11
N TRP A 663 -29.20 -27.42 -50.19
CA TRP A 663 -28.93 -27.25 -48.77
C TRP A 663 -27.80 -28.20 -48.36
N ASP A 664 -26.92 -27.74 -47.49
CA ASP A 664 -25.82 -28.57 -46.99
C ASP A 664 -26.31 -29.49 -45.87
N LYS A 665 -27.27 -29.00 -45.09
CA LYS A 665 -27.81 -29.72 -43.95
C LYS A 665 -29.28 -29.41 -43.74
N VAL A 666 -30.07 -30.45 -43.51
CA VAL A 666 -31.49 -30.31 -43.18
C VAL A 666 -31.78 -31.20 -41.98
N VAL A 667 -32.20 -30.59 -40.87
CA VAL A 667 -32.48 -31.27 -39.61
C VAL A 667 -33.93 -31.01 -39.23
N GLU A 668 -34.66 -32.06 -38.89
CA GLU A 668 -36.03 -31.98 -38.37
C GLU A 668 -36.09 -32.58 -36.96
N VAL A 669 -36.58 -31.78 -36.01
CA VAL A 669 -36.69 -32.12 -34.59
C VAL A 669 -38.12 -31.92 -34.09
N GLY A 670 -38.49 -32.66 -33.04
CA GLY A 670 -39.72 -32.42 -32.29
C GLY A 670 -39.49 -31.29 -31.29
N TYR A 671 -40.43 -30.35 -31.20
CA TYR A 671 -40.38 -29.24 -30.26
C TYR A 671 -41.71 -29.11 -29.54
N ARG A 672 -41.70 -28.88 -28.23
CA ARG A 672 -42.91 -28.63 -27.45
C ARG A 672 -42.93 -27.16 -27.03
N SER A 673 -43.87 -26.41 -27.58
CA SER A 673 -44.12 -25.01 -27.27
C SER A 673 -45.17 -24.91 -26.15
N PRO A 674 -44.79 -24.54 -24.91
CA PRO A 674 -45.74 -24.44 -23.81
C PRO A 674 -46.64 -23.20 -23.91
N THR A 675 -46.12 -22.06 -24.35
CA THR A 675 -46.87 -20.79 -24.40
C THR A 675 -47.52 -20.55 -25.74
N GLY A 676 -47.01 -21.18 -26.80
CA GLY A 676 -47.44 -20.90 -28.17
C GLY A 676 -46.70 -19.71 -28.78
N GLU A 677 -45.53 -19.34 -28.26
CA GLU A 677 -44.72 -18.23 -28.75
C GLU A 677 -43.30 -18.72 -29.06
N ILE A 678 -43.06 -19.08 -30.33
CA ILE A 678 -41.78 -19.67 -30.76
C ILE A 678 -40.93 -18.56 -31.38
N VAL A 679 -40.28 -17.76 -30.52
CA VAL A 679 -39.49 -16.58 -30.91
C VAL A 679 -38.01 -16.85 -30.67
N LEU A 680 -37.26 -17.04 -31.75
CA LEU A 680 -35.82 -17.22 -31.68
C LEU A 680 -35.13 -15.86 -31.51
N THR A 681 -34.30 -15.74 -30.48
CA THR A 681 -33.52 -14.56 -30.17
C THR A 681 -32.04 -14.89 -29.99
N ASP A 682 -31.19 -13.90 -30.16
CA ASP A 682 -29.84 -13.90 -29.60
C ASP A 682 -29.82 -12.87 -28.47
N SER A 683 -29.58 -13.35 -27.24
CA SER A 683 -29.65 -12.54 -26.03
C SER A 683 -28.54 -11.49 -25.95
N LEU A 684 -27.46 -11.63 -26.72
CA LEU A 684 -26.34 -10.69 -26.71
C LEU A 684 -26.45 -9.67 -27.85
N SER A 685 -26.73 -10.09 -29.08
CA SER A 685 -26.87 -9.15 -30.20
C SER A 685 -28.21 -8.40 -30.21
N GLY A 686 -29.23 -8.91 -29.49
CA GLY A 686 -30.59 -8.38 -29.51
C GLY A 686 -31.39 -8.77 -30.75
N THR A 687 -30.81 -9.60 -31.63
CA THR A 687 -31.50 -10.18 -32.79
C THR A 687 -32.76 -10.94 -32.34
N THR A 688 -33.90 -10.66 -32.96
CA THR A 688 -35.19 -11.31 -32.66
C THR A 688 -35.88 -11.69 -33.96
N LEU A 689 -36.16 -12.99 -34.13
CA LEU A 689 -36.88 -13.49 -35.29
C LEU A 689 -38.40 -13.48 -35.07
N PRO A 690 -39.21 -13.38 -36.14
CA PRO A 690 -40.67 -13.45 -36.01
C PRO A 690 -41.16 -14.78 -35.43
N ASP A 691 -42.21 -14.72 -34.62
CA ASP A 691 -42.86 -15.91 -34.03
C ASP A 691 -43.20 -16.99 -35.08
N LEU A 692 -42.71 -18.20 -34.85
CA LEU A 692 -42.90 -19.38 -35.69
C LEU A 692 -44.17 -20.18 -35.34
N SER A 693 -44.87 -19.85 -34.26
CA SER A 693 -46.10 -20.53 -33.83
C SER A 693 -47.21 -20.43 -34.89
N LEU A 694 -48.07 -21.47 -34.96
CA LEU A 694 -49.25 -21.41 -35.82
C LEU A 694 -50.39 -20.72 -35.08
N ASN A 695 -50.49 -19.40 -35.24
CA ASN A 695 -51.52 -18.56 -34.62
C ASN A 695 -51.52 -18.61 -33.08
N GLY A 696 -50.34 -18.58 -32.44
CA GLY A 696 -50.24 -18.61 -30.97
C GLY A 696 -50.59 -19.96 -30.36
N ARG A 697 -50.62 -21.03 -31.16
CA ARG A 697 -51.02 -22.37 -30.69
C ARG A 697 -49.91 -22.98 -29.84
N SER A 698 -50.20 -23.32 -28.60
CA SER A 698 -49.32 -24.18 -27.80
C SER A 698 -49.42 -25.65 -28.21
N GLY A 699 -48.39 -26.44 -27.90
CA GLY A 699 -48.36 -27.88 -28.12
C GLY A 699 -47.12 -28.36 -28.88
N ARG A 700 -47.24 -29.53 -29.51
CA ARG A 700 -46.12 -30.17 -30.22
C ARG A 700 -46.00 -29.67 -31.67
N TYR A 701 -44.81 -29.20 -32.00
CA TYR A 701 -44.39 -28.77 -33.31
C TYR A 701 -43.28 -29.69 -33.84
N ARG A 702 -43.12 -29.67 -35.16
CA ARG A 702 -41.87 -30.06 -35.83
C ARG A 702 -41.19 -28.81 -36.30
N ILE A 703 -39.92 -28.68 -35.95
CA ILE A 703 -39.05 -27.61 -36.41
C ILE A 703 -38.07 -28.23 -37.40
N ARG A 704 -38.08 -27.72 -38.63
CA ARG A 704 -37.14 -28.13 -39.67
C ARG A 704 -36.24 -26.96 -40.03
N VAL A 705 -34.95 -27.11 -39.81
CA VAL A 705 -33.94 -26.11 -40.15
C VAL A 705 -33.16 -26.59 -41.36
N HIS A 706 -33.14 -25.76 -42.39
CA HIS A 706 -32.27 -25.92 -43.54
C HIS A 706 -31.12 -24.92 -43.42
N TYR A 707 -29.90 -25.43 -43.52
CA TYR A 707 -28.67 -24.66 -43.46
C TYR A 707 -27.87 -24.85 -44.76
N ALA A 708 -27.35 -23.75 -45.27
CA ALA A 708 -26.40 -23.76 -46.38
C ALA A 708 -25.34 -22.68 -46.18
N TRP A 709 -24.10 -23.06 -46.42
CA TRP A 709 -22.98 -22.17 -46.64
C TRP A 709 -22.96 -21.72 -48.09
N PHE A 710 -22.66 -20.45 -48.35
CA PHE A 710 -22.46 -20.00 -49.72
C PHE A 710 -21.31 -19.00 -49.81
N PRO A 711 -20.46 -19.09 -50.85
CA PRO A 711 -19.37 -18.15 -51.03
C PRO A 711 -19.92 -16.77 -51.44
N TRP A 712 -19.33 -15.72 -50.88
CA TRP A 712 -19.58 -14.34 -51.26
C TRP A 712 -18.23 -13.64 -51.32
N LYS A 713 -17.83 -13.19 -52.52
CA LYS A 713 -16.53 -12.55 -52.82
C LYS A 713 -15.25 -13.27 -52.34
N GLY A 714 -15.35 -14.49 -51.83
CA GLY A 714 -14.25 -15.30 -51.32
C GLY A 714 -14.76 -16.30 -50.29
N GLU A 715 -13.85 -17.07 -49.68
CA GLU A 715 -14.19 -17.93 -48.54
C GLU A 715 -14.23 -17.15 -47.22
N GLU A 716 -13.44 -16.08 -47.11
CA GLU A 716 -13.36 -15.22 -45.91
C GLU A 716 -14.54 -14.24 -45.76
N GLU A 717 -15.31 -14.02 -46.83
CA GLU A 717 -16.50 -13.16 -46.84
C GLU A 717 -17.78 -13.97 -47.08
N ALA A 718 -17.75 -15.29 -46.86
CA ALA A 718 -18.87 -16.18 -47.11
C ALA A 718 -20.10 -15.89 -46.22
N GLY A 719 -21.28 -16.29 -46.70
CA GLY A 719 -22.54 -16.10 -46.00
C GLY A 719 -23.19 -17.40 -45.56
N GLN A 720 -24.06 -17.29 -44.56
CA GLN A 720 -24.90 -18.39 -44.10
C GLN A 720 -26.35 -18.15 -44.51
N ARG A 721 -27.03 -19.19 -45.01
CA ARG A 721 -28.46 -19.15 -45.28
C ARG A 721 -29.21 -20.10 -44.37
N LEU A 722 -30.22 -19.58 -43.68
CA LEU A 722 -31.14 -20.35 -42.88
C LEU A 722 -32.56 -20.29 -43.44
N LEU A 723 -33.22 -21.44 -43.47
CA LEU A 723 -34.66 -21.55 -43.61
C LEU A 723 -35.22 -22.38 -42.46
N ILE A 724 -35.98 -21.73 -41.58
CA ILE A 724 -36.54 -22.33 -40.38
C ILE A 724 -38.03 -22.51 -40.60
N MET A 725 -38.48 -23.76 -40.61
CA MET A 725 -39.87 -24.13 -40.81
C MET A 725 -40.48 -24.67 -39.52
N ALA A 726 -41.70 -24.25 -39.19
CA ALA A 726 -42.48 -24.80 -38.09
C ALA A 726 -43.84 -25.31 -38.57
N TYR A 727 -44.26 -26.49 -38.09
CA TYR A 727 -45.61 -27.00 -38.33
C TYR A 727 -46.10 -27.92 -37.20
N PRO A 728 -47.42 -27.98 -36.94
CA PRO A 728 -47.97 -28.84 -35.89
C PRO A 728 -47.74 -30.33 -36.18
N SER A 729 -47.45 -31.10 -35.14
CA SER A 729 -47.42 -32.58 -35.20
C SER A 729 -48.74 -33.18 -34.69
N PRO A 730 -49.36 -34.16 -35.38
CA PRO A 730 -50.50 -34.91 -34.83
C PRO A 730 -50.09 -35.69 -33.56
N GLY A 731 -50.95 -35.72 -32.54
CA GLY A 731 -50.60 -36.16 -31.17
C GLY A 731 -50.38 -37.66 -30.91
N ASP A 732 -49.72 -37.91 -29.77
CA ASP A 732 -49.64 -39.10 -28.90
C ASP A 732 -49.36 -40.49 -29.52
N LYS A 733 -48.23 -40.62 -30.20
CA LYS A 733 -47.46 -41.87 -30.09
C LYS A 733 -46.10 -41.54 -29.50
N ASP A 734 -45.81 -42.07 -28.31
CA ASP A 734 -44.58 -41.90 -27.54
C ASP A 734 -43.33 -42.51 -28.19
N GLY A 735 -43.21 -42.41 -29.53
CA GLY A 735 -42.07 -42.92 -30.30
C GLY A 735 -41.64 -42.01 -31.45
N ASP A 736 -42.19 -40.79 -31.53
CA ASP A 736 -41.94 -39.87 -32.65
C ASP A 736 -40.95 -38.73 -32.32
N ASP A 737 -40.36 -38.69 -31.12
CA ASP A 737 -39.22 -37.81 -30.79
C ASP A 737 -37.91 -38.21 -31.51
N LYS A 738 -38.04 -38.91 -32.64
CA LYS A 738 -36.92 -39.21 -33.52
C LYS A 738 -36.48 -37.94 -34.22
N GLU A 739 -35.27 -37.54 -33.89
CA GLU A 739 -34.46 -36.65 -34.71
C GLU A 739 -34.30 -37.27 -36.11
N ILE A 740 -34.52 -36.45 -37.15
CA ILE A 740 -34.32 -36.86 -38.54
C ILE A 740 -33.29 -35.93 -39.18
N VAL A 741 -32.10 -36.46 -39.43
CA VAL A 741 -31.05 -35.79 -40.20
C VAL A 741 -31.13 -36.25 -41.65
N TYR A 742 -31.46 -35.33 -42.55
CA TYR A 742 -31.44 -35.60 -43.98
C TYR A 742 -30.05 -35.26 -44.52
N ARG A 743 -29.23 -36.27 -44.80
CA ARG A 743 -27.97 -36.10 -45.53
C ARG A 743 -28.22 -36.15 -47.03
N ARG A 744 -27.43 -35.37 -47.77
CA ARG A 744 -27.47 -35.32 -49.23
C ARG A 744 -27.00 -36.61 -49.86
#